data_AF-A0A3B8L1N2-F1
#
_entry.id   AF-A0A3B8L1N2-F1
#
_cell.length_a   1.000
_cell.length_b   1.000
_cell.length_c   1.000
_cell.angle_alpha   90.00
_cell.angle_beta   90.00
_cell.angle_gamma   90.00
#
_symmetry.space_group_name_H-M   'P 1'
#
loop_
_entity.id
_entity.type
_entity.pdbx_description
1 polymer ?
#
loop_
_entity_poly.entity_id
_entity_poly.type
_entity_poly.pdbx_seq_one_letter_code
_entity_poly.pdbx_strand_id
1 'polypeptide(L)'
;MGAAAPSSAKPCDDRPPRLLSRSTHPGHLQAVQAETSQQRGHDLPHRSGPPEKRKRPCVQRDPMPSTPAGVPRLTGHNRHPHGPASTCQPWPIPQDRSKRIESPDDRLHSPTGHQPEGTLPTAAHAPGRVVGPTISNHGTLDSHRLSVGSGTLLRQDAGSSPIIGNPSTRRKPPTDGFPAGLTQDNDTLYPRYSQHVLSETRTLHKRTAMTVSTESTIRWCSALAGTSDSIPSLEECLESIPNLDTLDALPSGTRVLVRGDTDVVVQADGSIPDDVRIRSLVDTLTHGGRRGWVQLVYGHRGRDPKMSLEPIARHLDTLLPPEVRGNHPVTFVKEWLDDQTGHVLATAAVEVAGLPDGAIAVLENTRRYSLERALWKADDETITDMAPRLTNYVNSVSDLLANVHVNEGFAASNRDLSSTLVPLGCQQVALGRYVDEELSRHVTRTRQADLVVFSGIKINKLDDLEQILARKQVKTVIAAGGLALALKAAAARHDGNEFGLGLAGDPTQAKIYIPPERIEQAGAMYRQGLEAGVEFVLPVDFVLGDGTASRVIPDGDAQFDVGPETRAVQVEAVGKFLDSHRMEVQAGRRPAIAFHNGVFGLFEEEAFEKGTREFVGQLKRMTDAGVEVYVGGGEGGTALARYGQPDWVTHCFTAGGTILKALGNEPIPYIKALYLKSLEAESRP
;
A
#
# COMPACT_ATOMS: atom_id res chain seq x y z
N MET A 1 -25.01 55.82 -32.37
CA MET A 1 -26.43 55.94 -31.97
C MET A 1 -26.85 54.58 -31.42
N GLY A 2 -27.59 54.43 -30.32
CA GLY A 2 -28.20 55.43 -29.43
C GLY A 2 -29.51 54.85 -28.87
N ALA A 3 -29.66 54.74 -27.55
CA ALA A 3 -30.72 53.95 -26.90
C ALA A 3 -31.77 54.79 -26.14
N ALA A 4 -32.90 54.16 -25.81
CA ALA A 4 -33.91 54.58 -24.82
C ALA A 4 -34.47 53.29 -24.16
N ALA A 5 -34.55 53.09 -22.83
CA ALA A 5 -35.10 53.88 -21.70
C ALA A 5 -36.62 53.66 -21.48
N PRO A 6 -37.22 53.82 -20.27
CA PRO A 6 -36.71 54.20 -18.92
C PRO A 6 -36.21 52.98 -18.08
N SER A 7 -35.74 53.03 -16.81
CA SER A 7 -35.57 54.06 -15.74
C SER A 7 -36.63 54.14 -14.60
N SER A 8 -36.22 54.69 -13.44
CA SER A 8 -36.91 54.88 -12.12
C SER A 8 -37.11 53.61 -11.22
N ALA A 9 -36.92 53.62 -9.89
CA ALA A 9 -36.31 54.59 -8.95
C ALA A 9 -35.76 53.92 -7.66
N LYS A 10 -35.02 54.69 -6.83
CA LYS A 10 -34.46 54.39 -5.48
C LYS A 10 -34.86 55.54 -4.52
N PRO A 11 -34.83 55.45 -3.15
CA PRO A 11 -33.55 55.36 -2.38
C PRO A 11 -33.59 54.78 -0.92
N CYS A 12 -32.40 54.62 -0.30
CA CYS A 12 -32.03 54.69 1.15
C CYS A 12 -32.73 53.84 2.25
N ASP A 13 -32.18 53.65 3.47
CA ASP A 13 -30.80 53.29 3.92
C ASP A 13 -30.79 52.87 5.43
N ASP A 14 -29.60 52.48 5.95
CA ASP A 14 -29.19 52.39 7.38
C ASP A 14 -29.60 51.21 8.32
N ARG A 15 -28.94 51.13 9.51
CA ARG A 15 -28.81 49.98 10.47
C ARG A 15 -29.08 50.44 11.95
N PRO A 16 -28.78 49.69 13.05
CA PRO A 16 -28.75 48.25 13.42
C PRO A 16 -29.78 48.00 14.61
N PRO A 17 -29.54 47.41 15.84
CA PRO A 17 -28.64 46.35 16.37
C PRO A 17 -29.29 45.25 17.31
N ARG A 18 -28.44 44.33 17.83
CA ARG A 18 -28.47 43.41 19.02
C ARG A 18 -29.69 43.30 19.99
N LEU A 19 -29.95 42.07 20.50
CA LEU A 19 -30.15 41.63 21.93
C LEU A 19 -30.43 40.09 21.99
N LEU A 20 -29.61 39.25 22.65
CA LEU A 20 -29.65 38.69 24.04
C LEU A 20 -30.64 37.54 24.41
N SER A 21 -30.07 36.34 24.60
CA SER A 21 -30.28 35.32 25.68
C SER A 21 -31.68 34.90 26.19
N ARG A 22 -31.91 33.57 26.30
CA ARG A 22 -32.40 32.90 27.54
C ARG A 22 -32.24 31.37 27.53
N SER A 23 -32.37 30.74 28.70
CA SER A 23 -32.11 29.32 29.02
C SER A 23 -33.27 28.69 29.80
N THR A 24 -33.49 27.36 29.70
CA THR A 24 -34.09 26.52 30.79
C THR A 24 -33.99 25.01 30.50
N HIS A 25 -33.63 24.21 31.53
CA HIS A 25 -34.04 22.80 31.67
C HIS A 25 -35.46 22.71 32.26
N PRO A 26 -36.22 21.62 32.02
CA PRO A 26 -36.24 20.40 32.87
C PRO A 26 -36.06 19.11 32.04
N GLY A 27 -36.15 17.87 32.54
CA GLY A 27 -36.33 17.35 33.90
C GLY A 27 -36.76 15.85 33.86
N HIS A 28 -36.55 15.09 34.94
CA HIS A 28 -36.82 13.63 34.99
C HIS A 28 -38.30 13.25 34.84
N LEU A 29 -38.55 12.04 34.32
CA LEU A 29 -39.67 11.16 34.72
C LEU A 29 -39.23 9.68 34.70
N GLN A 30 -39.90 8.83 35.50
CA GLN A 30 -39.53 7.43 35.71
C GLN A 30 -40.60 6.43 35.22
N ALA A 31 -40.11 5.21 35.01
CA ALA A 31 -40.77 3.90 34.90
C ALA A 31 -42.29 3.75 35.19
N VAL A 32 -42.91 2.87 34.39
CA VAL A 32 -44.09 2.05 34.77
C VAL A 32 -43.82 0.60 34.33
N GLN A 33 -44.28 -0.38 35.11
CA GLN A 33 -44.19 -1.82 34.82
C GLN A 33 -45.58 -2.42 34.59
N ALA A 34 -45.67 -3.42 33.70
CA ALA A 34 -46.67 -4.50 33.70
C ALA A 34 -46.07 -5.64 32.85
N GLU A 35 -45.64 -6.76 33.43
CA GLU A 35 -46.46 -7.89 33.93
C GLU A 35 -47.17 -8.71 32.83
N THR A 36 -46.66 -9.92 32.63
CA THR A 36 -47.48 -11.15 32.46
C THR A 36 -46.65 -12.31 33.00
N SER A 37 -47.26 -13.29 33.68
CA SER A 37 -46.52 -14.36 34.35
C SER A 37 -47.33 -15.66 34.53
N GLN A 38 -46.65 -16.81 34.32
CA GLN A 38 -47.01 -18.15 34.80
C GLN A 38 -45.71 -18.99 34.75
N GLN A 39 -45.17 -19.49 35.88
CA GLN A 39 -45.54 -20.74 36.60
C GLN A 39 -45.18 -22.03 35.82
N ARG A 40 -44.51 -23.08 36.34
CA ARG A 40 -43.67 -23.43 37.53
C ARG A 40 -42.83 -24.66 37.07
N GLY A 41 -41.70 -25.09 37.66
CA GLY A 41 -40.87 -24.61 38.78
C GLY A 41 -39.94 -25.74 39.30
N HIS A 42 -39.20 -25.46 40.38
CA HIS A 42 -38.49 -26.39 41.28
C HIS A 42 -37.10 -27.00 40.94
N ASP A 43 -36.23 -26.83 41.95
CA ASP A 43 -35.12 -27.66 42.46
C ASP A 43 -33.68 -27.57 41.91
N LEU A 44 -32.74 -27.83 42.83
CA LEU A 44 -31.28 -27.62 42.87
C LEU A 44 -30.64 -28.88 43.53
N PRO A 45 -29.29 -29.05 43.69
CA PRO A 45 -28.16 -28.18 43.33
C PRO A 45 -26.96 -28.91 42.61
N HIS A 46 -25.85 -28.15 42.45
CA HIS A 46 -24.42 -28.58 42.48
C HIS A 46 -23.62 -28.96 41.20
N ARG A 47 -22.67 -28.06 40.90
CA ARG A 47 -21.21 -28.25 40.68
C ARG A 47 -20.64 -28.77 39.33
N SER A 48 -19.57 -28.06 38.95
CA SER A 48 -18.32 -28.49 38.27
C SER A 48 -18.30 -28.90 36.78
N GLY A 49 -17.49 -28.16 36.01
CA GLY A 49 -16.62 -28.72 34.95
C GLY A 49 -16.94 -28.33 33.50
N PRO A 50 -16.10 -27.52 32.81
CA PRO A 50 -16.12 -27.42 31.36
C PRO A 50 -15.40 -28.64 30.71
N PRO A 51 -15.88 -29.18 29.57
CA PRO A 51 -15.32 -30.39 28.98
C PRO A 51 -14.13 -30.13 28.04
N GLU A 52 -12.99 -30.78 28.32
CA GLU A 52 -11.87 -30.87 27.37
C GLU A 52 -12.24 -31.65 26.09
N LYS A 53 -12.03 -31.06 24.91
CA LYS A 53 -12.03 -31.83 23.64
C LYS A 53 -10.64 -32.35 23.31
N ARG A 54 -10.39 -33.62 23.62
CA ARG A 54 -9.11 -34.31 23.39
C ARG A 54 -8.74 -34.40 21.91
N LYS A 55 -7.52 -33.99 21.57
CA LYS A 55 -6.85 -34.36 20.30
C LYS A 55 -6.43 -35.84 20.36
N ARG A 56 -6.37 -36.50 19.19
CA ARG A 56 -5.55 -37.71 18.97
C ARG A 56 -4.67 -37.48 17.73
N PRO A 57 -3.38 -37.87 17.74
CA PRO A 57 -2.50 -37.72 16.59
C PRO A 57 -2.69 -38.86 15.58
N CYS A 58 -2.38 -38.59 14.31
CA CYS A 58 -2.15 -39.62 13.30
C CYS A 58 -0.64 -39.87 13.17
N VAL A 59 -0.23 -41.11 12.86
CA VAL A 59 1.18 -41.52 12.79
C VAL A 59 1.48 -42.12 11.41
N GLN A 60 2.67 -41.79 10.88
CA GLN A 60 3.16 -42.22 9.56
C GLN A 60 3.31 -43.75 9.44
N ARG A 61 3.16 -44.28 8.20
CA ARG A 61 4.11 -45.24 7.58
C ARG A 61 3.72 -45.60 6.13
N ASP A 62 4.61 -45.25 5.21
CA ASP A 62 4.93 -46.01 3.98
C ASP A 62 5.85 -47.21 4.35
N PRO A 63 6.19 -48.17 3.43
CA PRO A 63 6.01 -48.14 1.97
C PRO A 63 5.50 -49.45 1.28
N MET A 64 5.13 -49.34 -0.01
CA MET A 64 5.46 -50.18 -1.22
C MET A 64 5.74 -51.71 -1.12
N PRO A 65 5.59 -52.52 -2.21
CA PRO A 65 4.88 -52.30 -3.51
C PRO A 65 4.08 -53.55 -4.03
N SER A 66 3.68 -53.49 -5.32
CA SER A 66 3.57 -54.59 -6.31
C SER A 66 2.18 -55.13 -6.74
N THR A 67 2.05 -55.23 -8.08
CA THR A 67 1.02 -55.84 -8.94
C THR A 67 1.52 -57.20 -9.49
N PRO A 68 0.81 -57.99 -10.36
CA PRO A 68 -0.55 -57.86 -10.94
C PRO A 68 -1.41 -59.17 -10.96
N ALA A 69 -2.56 -59.09 -11.65
CA ALA A 69 -3.21 -60.13 -12.49
C ALA A 69 -4.14 -61.20 -11.88
N GLY A 70 -5.21 -61.54 -12.64
CA GLY A 70 -6.13 -62.65 -12.39
C GLY A 70 -7.55 -62.45 -12.96
N VAL A 71 -7.90 -63.09 -14.09
CA VAL A 71 -9.23 -63.07 -14.74
C VAL A 71 -9.61 -64.50 -15.17
N PRO A 72 -10.81 -65.02 -14.84
CA PRO A 72 -11.68 -65.56 -15.92
C PRO A 72 -13.22 -65.53 -15.69
N ARG A 73 -13.93 -64.86 -16.62
CA ARG A 73 -15.13 -65.25 -17.44
C ARG A 73 -16.31 -66.13 -16.94
N LEU A 74 -17.40 -66.02 -17.75
CA LEU A 74 -18.66 -66.82 -17.88
C LEU A 74 -19.83 -66.32 -17.00
N THR A 75 -21.13 -66.33 -17.37
CA THR A 75 -21.94 -66.49 -18.62
C THR A 75 -23.38 -65.96 -18.34
N GLY A 76 -24.32 -65.72 -19.27
CA GLY A 76 -24.40 -65.86 -20.75
C GLY A 76 -25.88 -65.99 -21.23
N HIS A 77 -26.17 -65.74 -22.52
CA HIS A 77 -27.52 -65.79 -23.19
C HIS A 77 -28.53 -64.69 -22.75
N ASN A 78 -29.53 -64.22 -23.51
CA ASN A 78 -30.03 -64.34 -24.92
C ASN A 78 -30.96 -63.11 -25.19
N ARG A 79 -31.54 -62.75 -26.36
CA ARG A 79 -31.69 -63.31 -27.73
C ARG A 79 -31.96 -62.16 -28.75
N HIS A 80 -32.32 -62.47 -30.01
CA HIS A 80 -32.74 -61.53 -31.08
C HIS A 80 -33.89 -62.15 -31.93
N PRO A 81 -34.64 -61.39 -32.76
CA PRO A 81 -34.23 -60.84 -34.07
C PRO A 81 -34.45 -59.31 -34.15
N HIS A 82 -34.64 -58.56 -35.27
CA HIS A 82 -34.66 -58.80 -36.73
C HIS A 82 -33.89 -57.66 -37.48
N GLY A 83 -34.16 -57.36 -38.76
CA GLY A 83 -33.54 -56.27 -39.56
C GLY A 83 -34.50 -55.71 -40.64
N PRO A 84 -34.05 -55.03 -41.73
CA PRO A 84 -32.68 -55.04 -42.28
C PRO A 84 -32.05 -53.69 -42.79
N ALA A 85 -30.72 -53.65 -42.68
CA ALA A 85 -29.70 -53.26 -43.68
C ALA A 85 -29.67 -51.90 -44.44
N SER A 86 -28.52 -51.21 -44.31
CA SER A 86 -27.67 -50.77 -45.44
C SER A 86 -26.18 -50.69 -44.98
N THR A 87 -25.20 -50.55 -45.89
CA THR A 87 -23.78 -50.88 -45.62
C THR A 87 -22.76 -49.98 -46.33
N CYS A 88 -21.62 -49.66 -45.69
CA CYS A 88 -20.24 -49.91 -46.18
C CYS A 88 -19.14 -49.41 -45.19
N GLN A 89 -17.87 -49.74 -45.45
CA GLN A 89 -16.69 -49.56 -44.55
C GLN A 89 -15.49 -48.87 -45.28
N PRO A 90 -14.43 -48.42 -44.56
CA PRO A 90 -13.44 -47.42 -45.03
C PRO A 90 -11.97 -47.94 -45.15
N TRP A 91 -10.98 -47.02 -45.05
CA TRP A 91 -9.49 -47.19 -45.05
C TRP A 91 -8.78 -47.23 -46.44
N PRO A 92 -7.44 -46.96 -46.56
CA PRO A 92 -6.40 -46.81 -45.52
C PRO A 92 -5.43 -45.59 -45.62
N ILE A 93 -4.47 -45.54 -44.68
CA ILE A 93 -3.32 -44.62 -44.56
C ILE A 93 -2.02 -45.28 -45.11
N PRO A 94 -1.02 -44.54 -45.63
CA PRO A 94 0.37 -45.00 -45.80
C PRO A 94 1.42 -44.24 -44.93
N GLN A 95 2.61 -44.83 -44.71
CA GLN A 95 3.72 -44.26 -43.91
C GLN A 95 5.07 -44.22 -44.66
N ASP A 96 5.88 -43.21 -44.31
CA ASP A 96 7.37 -43.13 -44.26
C ASP A 96 8.25 -43.45 -45.49
N ARG A 97 9.19 -42.52 -45.82
CA ARG A 97 10.66 -42.79 -45.84
C ARG A 97 11.55 -41.56 -46.10
N SER A 98 12.27 -41.13 -45.07
CA SER A 98 13.67 -40.63 -45.04
C SER A 98 14.29 -39.83 -46.23
N LYS A 99 14.84 -38.63 -45.96
CA LYS A 99 16.32 -38.38 -45.96
C LYS A 99 16.73 -36.95 -45.52
N ARG A 100 17.89 -36.92 -44.85
CA ARG A 100 18.68 -35.80 -44.25
C ARG A 100 19.37 -34.90 -45.30
N ILE A 101 19.58 -33.59 -45.03
CA ILE A 101 20.88 -32.83 -45.08
C ILE A 101 20.71 -31.27 -45.13
N GLU A 102 21.60 -30.58 -44.38
CA GLU A 102 22.08 -29.16 -44.42
C GLU A 102 21.20 -27.89 -44.25
N SER A 103 21.76 -26.96 -43.46
CA SER A 103 21.62 -25.48 -43.50
C SER A 103 22.94 -24.89 -44.07
N PRO A 104 22.99 -23.61 -44.49
CA PRO A 104 23.64 -22.60 -43.62
C PRO A 104 23.13 -21.15 -43.80
N ASP A 105 23.79 -20.21 -43.12
CA ASP A 105 23.44 -18.80 -42.95
C ASP A 105 23.98 -17.81 -44.03
N ASP A 106 23.45 -16.57 -43.93
CA ASP A 106 24.17 -15.27 -43.92
C ASP A 106 24.42 -14.39 -45.18
N ARG A 107 24.13 -13.10 -44.97
CA ARG A 107 24.76 -11.85 -45.49
C ARG A 107 24.63 -11.29 -46.94
N LEU A 108 24.48 -9.94 -46.94
CA LEU A 108 24.98 -8.90 -47.89
C LEU A 108 24.52 -8.97 -49.38
N HIS A 109 23.84 -7.97 -49.94
CA HIS A 109 24.35 -6.62 -50.23
C HIS A 109 23.24 -5.61 -50.67
N SER A 110 23.54 -4.30 -50.65
CA SER A 110 22.79 -3.24 -51.33
C SER A 110 23.41 -2.90 -52.71
N PRO A 111 22.66 -2.20 -53.60
CA PRO A 111 23.21 -0.95 -54.15
C PRO A 111 22.18 0.18 -54.45
N THR A 112 22.75 1.34 -54.82
CA THR A 112 22.23 2.54 -55.54
C THR A 112 20.93 2.41 -56.36
N GLY A 113 20.10 3.45 -56.59
CA GLY A 113 20.20 4.89 -56.25
C GLY A 113 20.08 5.82 -57.49
N HIS A 114 19.18 6.81 -57.50
CA HIS A 114 19.03 7.83 -58.57
C HIS A 114 18.29 9.11 -58.09
N GLN A 115 18.56 10.26 -58.75
CA GLN A 115 17.69 11.44 -58.86
C GLN A 115 17.31 11.67 -60.35
N PRO A 116 16.38 12.58 -60.70
CA PRO A 116 16.76 13.99 -60.91
C PRO A 116 15.73 15.09 -60.48
N GLU A 117 16.29 16.28 -60.23
CA GLU A 117 15.85 17.69 -60.37
C GLU A 117 14.37 18.11 -60.65
N GLY A 118 13.98 19.27 -60.08
CA GLY A 118 12.78 20.05 -60.45
C GLY A 118 12.66 21.39 -59.68
N THR A 119 12.60 22.53 -60.37
CA THR A 119 12.78 23.89 -59.81
C THR A 119 11.51 24.62 -59.30
N LEU A 120 11.66 25.29 -58.13
CA LEU A 120 11.27 26.68 -57.75
C LEU A 120 10.09 27.41 -58.46
N PRO A 121 9.25 28.19 -57.73
CA PRO A 121 9.67 29.57 -57.35
C PRO A 121 9.20 30.13 -55.97
N THR A 122 9.60 31.39 -55.73
CA THR A 122 9.75 32.16 -54.47
C THR A 122 8.52 32.89 -53.89
N ALA A 123 8.43 32.98 -52.54
CA ALA A 123 8.10 34.18 -51.72
C ALA A 123 8.26 33.82 -50.21
N ALA A 124 9.14 34.39 -49.36
CA ALA A 124 9.42 35.79 -48.96
C ALA A 124 8.52 36.34 -47.82
N HIS A 125 9.00 36.29 -46.56
CA HIS A 125 8.93 37.38 -45.53
C HIS A 125 9.79 37.09 -44.27
N ALA A 126 9.96 38.08 -43.39
CA ALA A 126 10.98 38.14 -42.31
C ALA A 126 10.43 37.85 -40.88
N PRO A 127 11.28 37.64 -39.85
CA PRO A 127 10.88 37.02 -38.58
C PRO A 127 10.47 38.00 -37.46
N GLY A 128 9.66 37.52 -36.50
CA GLY A 128 9.29 38.23 -35.28
C GLY A 128 10.07 37.76 -34.03
N ARG A 129 10.46 38.71 -33.17
CA ARG A 129 11.04 38.49 -31.82
C ARG A 129 10.14 39.12 -30.76
N VAL A 130 9.81 38.38 -29.69
CA VAL A 130 9.41 38.91 -28.37
C VAL A 130 10.01 37.98 -27.30
N VAL A 131 11.13 38.35 -26.69
CA VAL A 131 11.29 38.80 -25.29
C VAL A 131 10.96 37.74 -24.22
N GLY A 132 11.99 37.38 -23.45
CA GLY A 132 11.86 36.89 -22.06
C GLY A 132 12.52 37.89 -21.10
N PRO A 133 12.13 37.95 -19.81
CA PRO A 133 12.60 38.98 -18.89
C PRO A 133 14.03 38.72 -18.38
N THR A 134 14.80 39.80 -18.22
CA THR A 134 16.05 39.83 -17.44
C THR A 134 15.90 40.90 -16.37
N ILE A 135 16.29 40.61 -15.13
CA ILE A 135 16.31 41.61 -14.03
C ILE A 135 17.76 41.89 -13.64
N SER A 136 18.05 43.16 -13.38
CA SER A 136 19.42 43.72 -13.33
C SER A 136 19.97 43.92 -11.93
N ASN A 137 21.25 43.61 -11.74
CA ASN A 137 22.04 44.04 -10.57
C ASN A 137 22.35 45.55 -10.63
N HIS A 138 22.18 46.27 -9.53
CA HIS A 138 23.04 47.40 -9.13
C HIS A 138 22.95 47.66 -7.62
N GLY A 139 24.11 47.91 -7.00
CA GLY A 139 24.28 48.12 -5.57
C GLY A 139 25.74 47.85 -5.18
N THR A 140 26.47 48.87 -4.73
CA THR A 140 27.92 48.77 -4.43
C THR A 140 28.24 49.45 -3.10
N LEU A 141 29.42 49.13 -2.55
CA LEU A 141 29.93 49.52 -1.22
C LEU A 141 29.25 48.74 -0.08
N ASP A 142 29.93 48.44 1.03
CA ASP A 142 31.21 48.98 1.50
C ASP A 142 32.27 47.91 1.85
N SER A 143 33.51 48.34 2.11
CA SER A 143 34.64 47.42 2.36
C SER A 143 35.45 47.78 3.61
N HIS A 144 35.70 46.79 4.49
CA HIS A 144 36.67 46.91 5.58
C HIS A 144 37.66 45.75 5.61
N ARG A 145 38.96 46.09 5.53
CA ARG A 145 40.09 45.19 5.78
C ARG A 145 40.47 45.23 7.27
N LEU A 146 40.92 44.10 7.81
CA LEU A 146 41.92 43.90 8.89
C LEU A 146 42.04 42.37 9.09
N SER A 147 43.18 41.72 9.35
CA SER A 147 44.60 42.05 9.09
C SER A 147 45.39 40.73 9.12
N VAL A 148 46.51 40.63 8.38
CA VAL A 148 47.35 39.41 8.38
C VAL A 148 48.34 39.44 9.55
N GLY A 149 48.44 38.35 10.30
CA GLY A 149 49.48 38.11 11.31
C GLY A 149 50.35 36.92 10.91
N SER A 150 51.67 37.03 11.06
CA SER A 150 52.66 36.09 10.50
C SER A 150 53.54 35.45 11.58
N GLY A 151 53.96 34.20 11.33
CA GLY A 151 55.02 33.51 12.09
C GLY A 151 54.58 32.14 12.65
N THR A 152 55.43 31.12 12.74
CA THR A 152 56.83 30.97 12.26
C THR A 152 57.10 29.48 12.00
N LEU A 153 58.05 29.14 11.12
CA LEU A 153 58.44 27.75 10.85
C LEU A 153 59.10 27.07 12.05
N LEU A 154 58.90 25.75 12.18
CA LEU A 154 59.95 24.82 12.58
C LEU A 154 59.84 23.52 11.75
N ARG A 155 60.99 22.97 11.36
CA ARG A 155 61.16 21.68 10.67
C ARG A 155 61.97 20.73 11.56
N GLN A 156 61.63 19.44 11.52
CA GLN A 156 62.52 18.27 11.55
C GLN A 156 61.61 17.05 11.31
N ASP A 157 61.63 16.39 10.15
CA ASP A 157 62.69 15.64 9.44
C ASP A 157 62.71 14.14 9.80
N ALA A 158 62.90 13.32 8.77
CA ALA A 158 62.49 11.92 8.66
C ALA A 158 63.26 10.87 9.48
N GLY A 159 62.63 9.71 9.67
CA GLY A 159 63.26 8.42 10.03
C GLY A 159 62.50 7.27 9.36
N SER A 160 63.20 6.25 8.83
CA SER A 160 62.65 5.38 7.77
C SER A 160 62.81 3.87 7.97
N SER A 161 61.66 3.17 7.95
CA SER A 161 61.48 1.82 7.37
C SER A 161 62.12 0.63 8.16
N PRO A 162 62.04 -0.65 7.72
CA PRO A 162 61.17 -1.62 8.41
C PRO A 162 61.78 -3.01 8.72
N ILE A 163 61.16 -3.81 9.61
CA ILE A 163 61.51 -5.23 9.82
C ILE A 163 60.27 -6.14 9.89
N ILE A 164 60.40 -7.34 9.31
CA ILE A 164 59.41 -8.41 9.21
C ILE A 164 59.64 -9.45 10.32
N GLY A 165 58.59 -10.05 10.89
CA GLY A 165 58.78 -11.20 11.79
C GLY A 165 57.51 -11.85 12.37
N ASN A 166 57.16 -13.03 11.88
CA ASN A 166 56.27 -14.01 12.53
C ASN A 166 56.79 -15.41 12.13
N PRO A 167 56.98 -16.35 13.07
CA PRO A 167 56.07 -17.49 13.07
C PRO A 167 55.75 -18.10 14.45
N SER A 168 54.46 -18.34 14.69
CA SER A 168 53.85 -19.52 15.34
C SER A 168 54.61 -20.35 16.40
N THR A 169 53.90 -20.69 17.49
CA THR A 169 53.87 -22.09 17.99
C THR A 169 52.53 -22.41 18.67
N ARG A 170 52.12 -23.68 18.62
CA ARG A 170 50.94 -24.20 19.35
C ARG A 170 51.34 -24.70 20.74
N ARG A 171 50.44 -24.58 21.72
CA ARG A 171 50.18 -25.61 22.76
C ARG A 171 48.75 -25.47 23.31
N LYS A 172 48.20 -26.58 23.81
CA LYS A 172 46.88 -26.70 24.46
C LYS A 172 47.05 -27.34 25.87
N PRO A 173 46.01 -27.44 26.71
CA PRO A 173 46.11 -27.09 28.13
C PRO A 173 46.34 -28.30 29.06
N PRO A 174 46.59 -28.05 30.36
CA PRO A 174 46.20 -28.96 31.43
C PRO A 174 44.71 -28.80 31.78
N THR A 175 44.06 -29.88 32.23
CA THR A 175 42.78 -29.86 32.95
C THR A 175 43.01 -30.02 34.45
N ASP A 176 41.93 -29.79 35.22
CA ASP A 176 41.53 -30.48 36.47
C ASP A 176 41.23 -29.52 37.64
N GLY A 177 40.33 -29.96 38.53
CA GLY A 177 40.15 -29.37 39.87
C GLY A 177 38.95 -28.42 40.08
N PHE A 178 37.72 -28.94 40.03
CA PHE A 178 36.62 -28.34 40.80
C PHE A 178 36.70 -28.80 42.27
N PRO A 179 36.53 -27.88 43.23
CA PRO A 179 35.76 -28.14 44.44
C PRO A 179 34.49 -27.28 44.46
N ALA A 180 33.44 -27.77 45.12
CA ALA A 180 32.16 -27.06 45.22
C ALA A 180 32.04 -26.25 46.52
N GLY A 181 31.27 -25.16 46.47
CA GLY A 181 30.73 -24.49 47.65
C GLY A 181 31.37 -23.17 48.03
N LEU A 182 30.79 -22.07 47.54
CA LEU A 182 30.62 -20.82 48.29
C LEU A 182 29.54 -19.98 47.61
N THR A 183 28.47 -19.66 48.34
CA THR A 183 27.41 -18.76 47.89
C THR A 183 27.69 -17.35 48.41
N GLN A 184 28.04 -16.41 47.52
CA GLN A 184 27.84 -14.99 47.83
C GLN A 184 27.81 -14.09 46.60
N ASP A 185 26.93 -13.11 46.73
CA ASP A 185 26.65 -11.91 45.93
C ASP A 185 27.74 -11.45 44.93
N ASN A 186 27.32 -11.17 43.70
CA ASN A 186 28.13 -10.44 42.72
C ASN A 186 27.26 -9.44 41.93
N ASP A 187 26.48 -8.65 42.67
CA ASP A 187 25.51 -7.68 42.14
C ASP A 187 25.84 -6.26 42.62
N THR A 188 27.00 -5.72 42.22
CA THR A 188 27.36 -4.30 42.43
C THR A 188 28.55 -3.86 41.57
N LEU A 189 28.36 -3.68 40.25
CA LEU A 189 29.33 -2.92 39.42
C LEU A 189 28.75 -2.23 38.17
N TYR A 190 27.61 -2.68 37.63
CA TYR A 190 27.00 -2.10 36.42
C TYR A 190 25.87 -1.05 36.55
N PRO A 191 25.31 -0.66 37.72
CA PRO A 191 24.15 0.25 37.75
C PRO A 191 24.48 1.74 37.56
N ARG A 192 25.74 2.18 37.73
CA ARG A 192 26.07 3.62 37.76
C ARG A 192 26.24 4.26 36.39
N TYR A 193 26.86 3.56 35.42
CA TYR A 193 27.10 4.12 34.08
C TYR A 193 25.79 4.25 33.29
N SER A 194 24.94 3.23 33.36
CA SER A 194 23.61 3.21 32.76
C SER A 194 22.68 4.27 33.34
N GLN A 195 22.63 4.44 34.67
CA GLN A 195 21.86 5.51 35.30
C GLN A 195 22.35 6.90 34.93
N HIS A 196 23.66 7.12 34.73
CA HIS A 196 24.15 8.45 34.38
C HIS A 196 23.74 8.85 32.96
N VAL A 197 23.95 7.98 31.96
CA VAL A 197 23.47 8.19 30.58
C VAL A 197 21.95 8.42 30.56
N LEU A 198 21.17 7.54 31.21
CA LEU A 198 19.71 7.70 31.30
C LEU A 198 19.29 8.97 32.04
N SER A 199 20.11 9.52 32.94
CA SER A 199 19.85 10.80 33.61
C SER A 199 20.16 12.01 32.71
N GLU A 200 21.19 11.92 31.85
CA GLU A 200 21.57 12.99 30.93
C GLU A 200 20.63 13.06 29.73
N THR A 201 20.28 11.92 29.11
CA THR A 201 19.24 11.87 28.05
C THR A 201 17.93 12.44 28.57
N ARG A 202 17.51 12.03 29.79
CA ARG A 202 16.34 12.61 30.46
C ARG A 202 16.48 14.10 30.72
N THR A 203 17.65 14.61 31.09
CA THR A 203 17.82 16.04 31.44
C THR A 203 17.86 16.93 30.19
N LEU A 204 18.38 16.43 29.07
CA LEU A 204 18.39 17.15 27.80
C LEU A 204 17.00 17.18 27.13
N HIS A 205 16.23 16.08 27.18
CA HIS A 205 14.90 16.00 26.57
C HIS A 205 13.76 16.57 27.45
N LYS A 206 13.98 16.75 28.76
CA LYS A 206 12.94 17.09 29.77
C LYS A 206 12.19 18.40 29.59
N ARG A 207 12.56 19.28 28.65
CA ARG A 207 11.99 20.64 28.58
C ARG A 207 10.75 20.80 27.70
N THR A 208 10.44 19.87 26.81
CA THR A 208 9.35 20.08 25.81
C THR A 208 8.58 18.82 25.38
N ALA A 209 8.90 17.60 25.85
CA ALA A 209 8.09 16.41 25.53
C ALA A 209 6.78 16.41 26.35
N MET A 210 5.63 16.23 25.70
CA MET A 210 4.35 16.08 26.42
C MET A 210 4.11 14.62 26.75
N THR A 211 4.01 14.29 28.04
CA THR A 211 3.63 12.94 28.47
C THR A 211 2.19 12.65 28.10
N VAL A 212 1.99 11.67 27.23
CA VAL A 212 0.68 11.18 26.80
C VAL A 212 -0.04 10.50 27.96
N SER A 213 -1.31 10.83 28.18
CA SER A 213 -2.18 10.17 29.16
C SER A 213 -2.94 8.99 28.55
N THR A 214 -3.27 7.98 29.37
CA THR A 214 -4.08 6.82 28.94
C THR A 214 -5.43 7.22 28.33
N GLU A 215 -6.05 8.27 28.85
CA GLU A 215 -7.27 8.87 28.30
C GLU A 215 -7.06 9.44 26.88
N SER A 216 -5.92 10.11 26.64
CA SER A 216 -5.57 10.58 25.30
C SER A 216 -5.29 9.42 24.35
N THR A 217 -4.62 8.37 24.82
CA THR A 217 -4.40 7.14 24.04
C THR A 217 -5.72 6.46 23.67
N ILE A 218 -6.69 6.35 24.57
CA ILE A 218 -8.04 5.81 24.27
C ILE A 218 -8.72 6.68 23.21
N ARG A 219 -8.78 8.01 23.43
CA ARG A 219 -9.37 8.97 22.49
C ARG A 219 -8.76 8.86 21.09
N TRP A 220 -7.43 8.76 21.00
CA TRP A 220 -6.72 8.56 19.74
C TRP A 220 -7.00 7.18 19.13
N CYS A 221 -7.03 6.09 19.91
CA CYS A 221 -7.36 4.76 19.39
C CYS A 221 -8.77 4.71 18.79
N SER A 222 -9.80 5.16 19.51
CA SER A 222 -11.18 5.22 18.99
C SER A 222 -11.30 6.15 17.79
N ALA A 223 -10.57 7.27 17.78
CA ALA A 223 -10.52 8.16 16.62
C ALA A 223 -9.84 7.53 15.39
N LEU A 224 -8.74 6.79 15.56
CA LEU A 224 -7.99 6.16 14.46
C LEU A 224 -8.62 4.86 13.96
N ALA A 225 -9.41 4.16 14.80
CA ALA A 225 -10.17 2.97 14.43
C ALA A 225 -11.53 3.30 13.78
N GLY A 226 -12.17 4.40 14.20
CA GLY A 226 -13.54 4.77 13.78
C GLY A 226 -13.62 5.76 12.61
N THR A 227 -14.63 5.57 11.77
CA THR A 227 -15.06 6.52 10.72
C THR A 227 -15.77 7.73 11.33
N SER A 228 -15.06 8.55 12.10
CA SER A 228 -15.61 9.77 12.70
C SER A 228 -15.79 10.87 11.65
N ASP A 229 -16.99 11.47 11.61
CA ASP A 229 -17.39 12.58 10.71
C ASP A 229 -16.61 13.90 10.94
N SER A 230 -15.56 13.88 11.76
CA SER A 230 -14.74 15.05 12.15
C SER A 230 -13.38 15.14 11.43
N ILE A 231 -13.08 14.20 10.54
CA ILE A 231 -11.89 14.22 9.69
C ILE A 231 -12.27 14.96 8.41
N PRO A 232 -11.48 15.94 7.93
CA PRO A 232 -11.70 16.54 6.63
C PRO A 232 -11.26 15.56 5.51
N SER A 233 -11.34 16.00 4.25
CA SER A 233 -10.90 15.20 3.10
C SER A 233 -9.40 14.83 3.16
N LEU A 234 -8.98 13.87 2.33
CA LEU A 234 -7.55 13.54 2.20
C LEU A 234 -6.75 14.77 1.74
N GLU A 235 -7.29 15.52 0.80
CA GLU A 235 -6.75 16.77 0.29
C GLU A 235 -6.51 17.79 1.43
N GLU A 236 -7.53 18.09 2.22
CA GLU A 236 -7.43 19.00 3.39
C GLU A 236 -6.49 18.46 4.48
N CYS A 237 -6.42 17.14 4.68
CA CYS A 237 -5.44 16.55 5.60
C CYS A 237 -4.00 16.81 5.13
N LEU A 238 -3.73 16.68 3.84
CA LEU A 238 -2.40 16.88 3.26
C LEU A 238 -1.96 18.34 3.31
N GLU A 239 -2.89 19.30 3.18
CA GLU A 239 -2.58 20.73 3.32
C GLU A 239 -2.06 21.11 4.72
N SER A 240 -2.50 20.40 5.77
CA SER A 240 -2.04 20.63 7.15
C SER A 240 -0.89 19.72 7.62
N ILE A 241 -0.50 18.68 6.88
CA ILE A 241 0.57 17.77 7.30
C ILE A 241 1.93 18.26 6.78
N PRO A 242 2.94 18.44 7.65
CA PRO A 242 4.27 18.85 7.18
C PRO A 242 4.92 17.80 6.27
N ASN A 243 5.71 18.24 5.29
CA ASN A 243 6.57 17.36 4.49
C ASN A 243 8.01 17.37 5.02
N LEU A 244 8.85 16.48 4.49
CA LEU A 244 10.20 16.27 5.00
C LEU A 244 11.06 17.55 5.04
N ASP A 245 10.89 18.46 4.08
CA ASP A 245 11.68 19.70 3.98
C ASP A 245 11.31 20.75 5.05
N THR A 246 10.19 20.60 5.77
CA THR A 246 9.93 21.45 6.96
C THR A 246 10.86 21.14 8.13
N LEU A 247 11.49 19.96 8.12
CA LEU A 247 12.41 19.51 9.17
C LEU A 247 13.85 20.00 8.95
N ASP A 248 14.13 20.77 7.88
CA ASP A 248 15.47 21.24 7.50
C ASP A 248 16.26 21.97 8.61
N ALA A 249 15.55 22.58 9.57
CA ALA A 249 16.15 23.29 10.69
C ALA A 249 16.62 22.36 11.85
N LEU A 250 16.39 21.05 11.77
CA LEU A 250 16.83 20.10 12.79
C LEU A 250 18.37 19.93 12.80
N PRO A 251 19.04 20.12 13.95
CA PRO A 251 20.49 19.95 14.06
C PRO A 251 21.02 18.56 13.67
N SER A 252 22.30 18.50 13.32
CA SER A 252 23.08 17.24 13.31
C SER A 252 22.96 16.51 14.65
N GLY A 253 22.97 15.18 14.63
CA GLY A 253 22.76 14.34 15.80
C GLY A 253 21.30 14.22 16.25
N THR A 254 20.35 14.96 15.63
CA THR A 254 18.92 14.81 15.93
C THR A 254 18.46 13.39 15.57
N ARG A 255 17.82 12.72 16.52
CA ARG A 255 17.27 11.36 16.34
C ARG A 255 15.89 11.45 15.71
N VAL A 256 15.69 10.77 14.57
CA VAL A 256 14.46 10.80 13.77
C VAL A 256 13.96 9.37 13.55
N LEU A 257 12.70 9.09 13.90
CA LEU A 257 12.06 7.79 13.68
C LEU A 257 11.38 7.76 12.32
N VAL A 258 11.75 6.81 11.45
CA VAL A 258 11.23 6.69 10.08
C VAL A 258 10.38 5.42 9.97
N ARG A 259 9.06 5.56 9.81
CA ARG A 259 8.18 4.41 9.54
C ARG A 259 8.34 3.98 8.09
N GLY A 260 8.98 2.84 7.84
CA GLY A 260 9.19 2.31 6.48
C GLY A 260 8.21 1.20 6.10
N ASP A 261 8.01 1.00 4.79
CA ASP A 261 7.32 -0.17 4.24
C ASP A 261 8.28 -1.35 4.05
N THR A 262 8.72 -1.95 5.16
CA THR A 262 9.74 -3.01 5.17
C THR A 262 9.21 -4.41 4.78
N ASP A 263 7.99 -4.49 4.25
CA ASP A 263 7.24 -5.73 4.02
C ASP A 263 7.53 -6.35 2.64
N VAL A 264 8.77 -6.81 2.48
CA VAL A 264 9.29 -7.45 1.25
C VAL A 264 9.50 -8.97 1.41
N VAL A 265 9.55 -9.69 0.30
CA VAL A 265 9.92 -11.11 0.27
C VAL A 265 11.44 -11.24 0.38
N VAL A 266 11.91 -12.03 1.35
CA VAL A 266 13.34 -12.34 1.53
C VAL A 266 13.55 -13.83 1.30
N GLN A 267 14.49 -14.16 0.42
CA GLN A 267 14.83 -15.53 0.04
C GLN A 267 15.71 -16.23 1.10
N ALA A 268 15.93 -17.54 0.94
CA ALA A 268 16.68 -18.36 1.89
C ALA A 268 18.18 -18.00 2.00
N ASP A 269 18.76 -17.35 0.97
CA ASP A 269 20.10 -16.77 0.97
C ASP A 269 20.16 -15.35 1.56
N GLY A 270 19.00 -14.76 1.87
CA GLY A 270 18.84 -13.39 2.33
C GLY A 270 18.67 -12.35 1.22
N SER A 271 18.58 -12.74 -0.05
CA SER A 271 18.33 -11.82 -1.17
C SER A 271 16.89 -11.29 -1.19
N ILE A 272 16.73 -10.10 -1.78
CA ILE A 272 15.45 -9.39 -1.89
C ILE A 272 15.23 -9.09 -3.39
N PRO A 273 14.49 -9.95 -4.13
CA PRO A 273 14.38 -9.85 -5.59
C PRO A 273 13.39 -8.76 -6.06
N ASP A 274 12.45 -8.36 -5.20
CA ASP A 274 11.65 -7.15 -5.32
C ASP A 274 11.91 -6.30 -4.07
N ASP A 275 12.71 -5.26 -4.24
CA ASP A 275 13.15 -4.35 -3.18
C ASP A 275 12.56 -2.94 -3.33
N VAL A 276 11.53 -2.74 -4.17
CA VAL A 276 10.94 -1.43 -4.49
C VAL A 276 10.52 -0.68 -3.22
N ARG A 277 9.93 -1.39 -2.24
CA ARG A 277 9.52 -0.81 -0.95
C ARG A 277 10.66 -0.48 0.02
N ILE A 278 11.87 -0.99 -0.23
CA ILE A 278 13.08 -0.60 0.50
C ILE A 278 13.76 0.57 -0.22
N ARG A 279 13.69 0.61 -1.56
CA ARG A 279 14.17 1.73 -2.38
C ARG A 279 13.38 3.03 -2.14
N SER A 280 12.08 2.96 -1.87
CA SER A 280 11.28 4.14 -1.51
C SER A 280 11.78 4.87 -0.24
N LEU A 281 12.54 4.21 0.63
CA LEU A 281 13.14 4.82 1.81
C LEU A 281 14.39 5.67 1.47
N VAL A 282 15.02 5.44 0.31
CA VAL A 282 16.38 5.92 0.01
C VAL A 282 16.48 7.43 -0.03
N ASP A 283 15.52 8.14 -0.63
CA ASP A 283 15.61 9.59 -0.80
C ASP A 283 15.36 10.35 0.52
N THR A 284 14.49 9.83 1.39
CA THR A 284 14.26 10.34 2.74
C THR A 284 15.46 10.07 3.65
N LEU A 285 15.99 8.84 3.63
CA LEU A 285 17.21 8.50 4.37
C LEU A 285 18.44 9.27 3.87
N THR A 286 18.47 9.62 2.58
CA THR A 286 19.47 10.49 1.97
C THR A 286 19.30 11.95 2.37
N HIS A 287 18.06 12.46 2.46
CA HIS A 287 17.78 13.80 2.95
C HIS A 287 18.28 13.98 4.41
N GLY A 288 17.91 13.07 5.32
CA GLY A 288 18.28 13.19 6.73
C GLY A 288 19.76 12.89 6.99
N GLY A 289 20.32 11.91 6.29
CA GLY A 289 21.73 11.55 6.37
C GLY A 289 22.67 12.71 5.99
N ARG A 290 22.33 13.45 4.93
CA ARG A 290 23.03 14.68 4.52
C ARG A 290 22.95 15.83 5.54
N ARG A 291 22.03 15.76 6.51
CA ARG A 291 21.89 16.72 7.62
C ARG A 291 22.48 16.19 8.94
N GLY A 292 23.12 15.02 8.93
CA GLY A 292 23.73 14.40 10.10
C GLY A 292 22.71 13.83 11.10
N TRP A 293 21.45 13.65 10.71
CA TRP A 293 20.43 13.05 11.58
C TRP A 293 20.72 11.58 11.86
N VAL A 294 20.41 11.12 13.07
CA VAL A 294 20.48 9.71 13.46
C VAL A 294 19.12 9.07 13.15
N GLN A 295 19.08 8.22 12.13
CA GLN A 295 17.82 7.79 11.52
C GLN A 295 17.45 6.36 11.94
N LEU A 296 16.30 6.23 12.59
CA LEU A 296 15.80 4.99 13.18
C LEU A 296 14.64 4.45 12.35
N VAL A 297 14.94 3.56 11.41
CA VAL A 297 13.93 2.90 10.57
C VAL A 297 13.18 1.86 11.39
N TYR A 298 11.85 1.92 11.40
CA TYR A 298 11.00 0.89 11.99
C TYR A 298 9.85 0.52 11.06
N GLY A 299 9.41 -0.73 11.11
CA GLY A 299 8.41 -1.28 10.22
C GLY A 299 8.15 -2.75 10.51
N HIS A 300 7.40 -3.42 9.63
CA HIS A 300 7.11 -4.84 9.75
C HIS A 300 7.54 -5.65 8.53
N ARG A 301 7.61 -6.97 8.69
CA ARG A 301 7.65 -7.92 7.57
C ARG A 301 6.74 -9.11 7.82
N GLY A 302 5.88 -9.42 6.86
CA GLY A 302 4.91 -10.51 6.92
C GLY A 302 3.97 -10.43 8.13
N ARG A 303 3.47 -11.60 8.57
CA ARG A 303 2.64 -11.74 9.77
C ARG A 303 3.19 -12.73 10.80
N ASP A 304 4.25 -13.47 10.48
CA ASP A 304 4.95 -14.32 11.45
C ASP A 304 5.90 -13.44 12.29
N PRO A 305 5.74 -13.39 13.63
CA PRO A 305 6.63 -12.64 14.54
C PRO A 305 8.13 -12.97 14.40
N LYS A 306 8.49 -14.08 13.76
CA LYS A 306 9.88 -14.51 13.53
C LYS A 306 10.55 -13.85 12.32
N MET A 307 9.82 -13.12 11.48
CA MET A 307 10.34 -12.54 10.23
C MET A 307 11.22 -11.30 10.49
N SER A 308 12.42 -11.52 11.01
CA SER A 308 13.35 -10.47 11.46
C SER A 308 13.77 -9.48 10.36
N LEU A 309 13.90 -8.18 10.68
CA LEU A 309 14.30 -7.12 9.75
C LEU A 309 15.82 -7.03 9.49
N GLU A 310 16.64 -7.90 10.09
CA GLU A 310 18.09 -7.98 9.84
C GLU A 310 18.49 -8.00 8.34
N PRO A 311 17.78 -8.70 7.43
CA PRO A 311 18.09 -8.65 5.99
C PRO A 311 17.80 -7.28 5.36
N ILE A 312 16.82 -6.53 5.86
CA ILE A 312 16.48 -5.18 5.36
C ILE A 312 17.57 -4.19 5.79
N ALA A 313 18.10 -4.32 7.02
CA ALA A 313 19.27 -3.55 7.46
C ALA A 313 20.48 -3.78 6.55
N ARG A 314 20.81 -5.05 6.26
CA ARG A 314 21.88 -5.40 5.33
C ARG A 314 21.63 -4.91 3.90
N HIS A 315 20.37 -4.91 3.43
CA HIS A 315 20.03 -4.42 2.10
C HIS A 315 20.16 -2.89 1.99
N LEU A 316 19.67 -2.15 2.99
CA LEU A 316 19.83 -0.70 3.08
C LEU A 316 21.31 -0.28 3.11
N ASP A 317 22.20 -1.07 3.72
CA ASP A 317 23.65 -0.83 3.68
C ASP A 317 24.20 -0.84 2.22
N THR A 318 23.62 -1.65 1.34
CA THR A 318 24.01 -1.68 -0.09
C THR A 318 23.33 -0.60 -0.94
N LEU A 319 22.16 -0.11 -0.54
CA LEU A 319 21.42 0.94 -1.25
C LEU A 319 21.90 2.36 -0.90
N LEU A 320 22.41 2.57 0.32
CA LEU A 320 22.80 3.88 0.84
C LEU A 320 24.33 4.03 0.82
N PRO A 321 24.88 4.98 0.03
CA PRO A 321 26.33 5.24 -0.01
C PRO A 321 26.89 5.57 1.39
N PRO A 322 28.13 5.19 1.73
CA PRO A 322 28.72 5.44 3.04
C PRO A 322 28.60 6.90 3.49
N GLU A 323 28.77 7.84 2.57
CA GLU A 323 28.74 9.29 2.80
C GLU A 323 27.36 9.79 3.27
N VAL A 324 26.28 9.07 2.93
CA VAL A 324 24.92 9.36 3.39
C VAL A 324 24.70 8.91 4.84
N ARG A 325 25.46 7.91 5.31
CA ARG A 325 25.28 7.24 6.61
C ARG A 325 26.43 7.47 7.58
N GLY A 326 27.06 8.65 7.50
CA GLY A 326 28.20 9.04 8.35
C GLY A 326 29.49 8.22 8.16
N ASN A 327 29.56 7.39 7.11
CA ASN A 327 30.52 6.30 6.91
C ASN A 327 30.39 5.14 7.92
N HIS A 328 29.22 4.97 8.53
CA HIS A 328 28.91 3.89 9.47
C HIS A 328 28.02 2.81 8.83
N PRO A 329 28.14 1.53 9.23
CA PRO A 329 27.25 0.46 8.79
C PRO A 329 25.82 0.69 9.29
N VAL A 330 24.83 0.30 8.48
CA VAL A 330 23.43 0.30 8.90
C VAL A 330 23.26 -0.69 10.05
N THR A 331 22.99 -0.16 11.24
CA THR A 331 22.94 -0.93 12.49
C THR A 331 21.60 -1.67 12.61
N PHE A 332 21.58 -2.85 13.25
CA PHE A 332 20.36 -3.62 13.46
C PHE A 332 20.06 -3.86 14.94
N VAL A 333 19.07 -3.15 15.47
CA VAL A 333 18.67 -3.20 16.89
C VAL A 333 17.72 -4.36 17.10
N LYS A 334 18.30 -5.51 17.48
CA LYS A 334 17.67 -6.83 17.46
C LYS A 334 16.50 -7.04 18.42
N GLU A 335 16.50 -6.36 19.57
CA GLU A 335 15.38 -6.33 20.51
C GLU A 335 15.27 -4.93 21.09
N TRP A 336 14.13 -4.26 20.90
CA TRP A 336 13.97 -2.86 21.29
C TRP A 336 12.72 -2.56 22.13
N LEU A 337 11.79 -3.52 22.25
CA LEU A 337 10.55 -3.36 23.00
C LEU A 337 10.35 -4.51 23.99
N ASP A 338 9.92 -4.20 25.21
CA ASP A 338 9.33 -5.17 26.14
C ASP A 338 7.89 -5.44 25.74
N ASP A 339 7.62 -6.65 25.23
CA ASP A 339 6.28 -7.03 24.79
C ASP A 339 5.25 -7.08 25.93
N GLN A 340 5.67 -7.24 27.19
CA GLN A 340 4.73 -7.27 28.31
C GLN A 340 4.29 -5.84 28.68
N THR A 341 5.23 -4.96 29.01
CA THR A 341 4.93 -3.62 29.51
C THR A 341 4.64 -2.58 28.43
N GLY A 342 5.09 -2.83 27.20
CA GLY A 342 5.07 -1.86 26.10
C GLY A 342 6.19 -0.82 26.18
N HIS A 343 7.15 -0.92 27.11
CA HIS A 343 8.26 0.02 27.18
C HIS A 343 9.40 -0.32 26.20
N VAL A 344 10.05 0.71 25.64
CA VAL A 344 11.34 0.57 24.97
C VAL A 344 12.38 0.02 25.96
N LEU A 345 13.14 -0.98 25.53
CA LEU A 345 14.16 -1.65 26.36
C LEU A 345 15.33 -0.70 26.66
N ALA A 346 15.77 -0.68 27.92
CA ALA A 346 16.89 0.15 28.36
C ALA A 346 18.21 -0.17 27.61
N THR A 347 18.39 -1.41 27.15
CA THR A 347 19.51 -1.82 26.28
C THR A 347 19.46 -1.12 24.93
N ALA A 348 18.31 -1.14 24.25
CA ALA A 348 18.12 -0.49 22.96
C ALA A 348 18.16 1.04 23.07
N ALA A 349 17.68 1.62 24.18
CA ALA A 349 17.81 3.04 24.46
C ALA A 349 19.29 3.47 24.59
N VAL A 350 20.14 2.64 25.20
CA VAL A 350 21.59 2.88 25.29
C VAL A 350 22.28 2.65 23.94
N GLU A 351 21.90 1.61 23.19
CA GLU A 351 22.41 1.32 21.86
C GLU A 351 22.13 2.48 20.88
N VAL A 352 20.88 2.96 20.85
CA VAL A 352 20.43 4.09 20.04
C VAL A 352 21.04 5.42 20.49
N ALA A 353 21.26 5.63 21.79
CA ALA A 353 21.96 6.81 22.29
C ALA A 353 23.49 6.77 22.03
N GLY A 354 24.04 5.61 21.68
CA GLY A 354 25.44 5.43 21.29
C GLY A 354 25.70 5.53 19.77
N LEU A 355 24.65 5.75 18.96
CA LEU A 355 24.79 5.94 17.52
C LEU A 355 25.43 7.32 17.21
N PRO A 356 26.45 7.39 16.33
CA PRO A 356 27.05 8.67 15.93
C PRO A 356 26.18 9.44 14.93
N ASP A 357 26.42 10.75 14.82
CA ASP A 357 25.78 11.64 13.84
C ASP A 357 25.77 11.04 12.42
N GLY A 358 24.63 11.16 11.73
CA GLY A 358 24.41 10.61 10.40
C GLY A 358 24.23 9.08 10.34
N ALA A 359 24.35 8.35 11.45
CA ALA A 359 24.13 6.90 11.46
C ALA A 359 22.68 6.53 11.16
N ILE A 360 22.51 5.33 10.59
CA ILE A 360 21.20 4.76 10.28
C ILE A 360 21.10 3.40 10.99
N ALA A 361 19.98 3.18 11.67
CA ALA A 361 19.67 1.91 12.31
C ALA A 361 18.27 1.41 11.94
N VAL A 362 18.12 0.09 11.85
CA VAL A 362 16.84 -0.58 11.67
C VAL A 362 16.45 -1.27 12.97
N LEU A 363 15.28 -0.93 13.50
CA LEU A 363 14.69 -1.63 14.64
C LEU A 363 14.06 -2.96 14.17
N GLU A 364 14.12 -4.00 15.00
CA GLU A 364 13.48 -5.28 14.72
C GLU A 364 11.97 -5.17 14.42
N ASN A 365 11.46 -6.05 13.55
CA ASN A 365 10.08 -6.14 13.06
C ASN A 365 9.05 -5.80 14.14
N THR A 366 8.25 -4.74 13.96
CA THR A 366 7.24 -4.33 14.94
C THR A 366 6.22 -5.44 15.23
N ARG A 367 5.86 -6.25 14.21
CA ARG A 367 4.96 -7.41 14.35
C ARG A 367 5.61 -8.61 15.06
N ARG A 368 6.88 -8.53 15.50
CA ARG A 368 7.46 -9.43 16.52
C ARG A 368 6.67 -9.32 17.83
N TYR A 369 6.42 -8.09 18.25
CA TYR A 369 5.74 -7.77 19.50
C TYR A 369 4.22 -7.88 19.35
N SER A 370 3.56 -8.41 20.37
CA SER A 370 2.09 -8.52 20.46
C SER A 370 1.38 -7.17 20.34
N LEU A 371 2.00 -6.10 20.84
CA LEU A 371 1.42 -4.77 20.88
C LEU A 371 1.00 -4.25 19.49
N GLU A 372 1.84 -4.46 18.47
CA GLU A 372 1.56 -4.06 17.07
C GLU A 372 0.34 -4.77 16.48
N ARG A 373 0.05 -5.98 16.98
CA ARG A 373 -1.01 -6.87 16.46
C ARG A 373 -2.32 -6.76 17.23
N ALA A 374 -2.29 -6.17 18.44
CA ALA A 374 -3.43 -6.16 19.36
C ALA A 374 -4.66 -5.44 18.78
N LEU A 375 -4.45 -4.31 18.10
CA LEU A 375 -5.51 -3.48 17.54
C LEU A 375 -5.99 -3.90 16.13
N TRP A 376 -5.53 -5.06 15.60
CA TRP A 376 -5.99 -5.58 14.29
C TRP A 376 -7.48 -5.95 14.22
N LYS A 377 -8.16 -5.97 15.38
CA LYS A 377 -9.61 -6.13 15.57
C LYS A 377 -10.08 -5.25 16.74
N ALA A 378 -9.68 -3.98 16.74
CA ALA A 378 -10.00 -3.07 17.84
C ALA A 378 -11.52 -2.89 18.03
N ASP A 379 -11.98 -3.18 19.24
CA ASP A 379 -13.25 -2.75 19.83
C ASP A 379 -12.95 -1.93 21.10
N ASP A 380 -13.97 -1.28 21.68
CA ASP A 380 -13.76 -0.37 22.81
C ASP A 380 -13.19 -1.07 24.06
N GLU A 381 -13.48 -2.36 24.26
CA GLU A 381 -12.91 -3.18 25.33
C GLU A 381 -11.42 -3.44 25.09
N THR A 382 -11.05 -3.90 23.89
CA THR A 382 -9.65 -4.12 23.48
C THR A 382 -8.84 -2.82 23.51
N ILE A 383 -9.42 -1.69 23.10
CA ILE A 383 -8.79 -0.37 23.19
C ILE A 383 -8.52 -0.01 24.66
N THR A 384 -9.50 -0.21 25.54
CA THR A 384 -9.38 0.15 26.96
C THR A 384 -8.34 -0.70 27.68
N ASP A 385 -8.30 -2.02 27.45
CA ASP A 385 -7.32 -2.94 28.05
C ASP A 385 -5.88 -2.68 27.52
N MET A 386 -5.74 -2.38 26.23
CA MET A 386 -4.42 -2.09 25.63
C MET A 386 -3.90 -0.69 25.93
N ALA A 387 -4.76 0.28 26.25
CA ALA A 387 -4.38 1.68 26.38
C ALA A 387 -3.20 1.96 27.33
N PRO A 388 -3.05 1.31 28.52
CA PRO A 388 -1.87 1.51 29.36
C PRO A 388 -0.56 1.09 28.67
N ARG A 389 -0.54 -0.07 28.01
CA ARG A 389 0.65 -0.58 27.28
C ARG A 389 0.96 0.29 26.05
N LEU A 390 -0.07 0.76 25.35
CA LEU A 390 0.07 1.70 24.23
C LEU A 390 0.58 3.07 24.69
N THR A 391 0.17 3.53 25.88
CA THR A 391 0.65 4.78 26.49
C THR A 391 2.11 4.68 26.91
N ASN A 392 2.51 3.54 27.49
CA ASN A 392 3.91 3.23 27.79
C ASN A 392 4.77 3.23 26.52
N TYR A 393 4.24 2.67 25.43
CA TYR A 393 4.90 2.59 24.12
C TYR A 393 5.13 3.97 23.49
N VAL A 394 4.06 4.74 23.30
CA VAL A 394 4.14 6.08 22.68
C VAL A 394 5.08 7.00 23.47
N ASN A 395 4.96 7.03 24.81
CA ASN A 395 5.85 7.83 25.65
C ASN A 395 7.31 7.35 25.58
N SER A 396 7.57 6.05 25.73
CA SER A 396 8.96 5.54 25.78
C SER A 396 9.67 5.57 24.43
N VAL A 397 8.95 5.47 23.31
CA VAL A 397 9.55 5.72 21.98
C VAL A 397 9.96 7.19 21.84
N SER A 398 9.09 8.13 22.24
CA SER A 398 9.37 9.57 22.17
C SER A 398 10.52 10.01 23.09
N ASP A 399 10.52 9.54 24.34
CA ASP A 399 11.55 9.85 25.35
C ASP A 399 12.90 9.19 25.04
N LEU A 400 12.92 7.90 24.65
CA LEU A 400 14.13 7.10 24.63
C LEU A 400 14.72 6.90 23.23
N LEU A 401 13.93 6.92 22.16
CA LEU A 401 14.40 6.69 20.79
C LEU A 401 14.48 8.00 20.00
N ALA A 402 13.35 8.65 19.72
CA ALA A 402 13.28 9.86 18.90
C ALA A 402 11.96 10.60 19.08
N ASN A 403 12.04 11.93 19.17
CA ASN A 403 10.90 12.83 19.35
C ASN A 403 10.49 13.54 18.03
N VAL A 404 11.01 13.05 16.90
CA VAL A 404 10.68 13.47 15.53
C VAL A 404 10.27 12.22 14.75
N HIS A 405 9.16 12.29 14.02
CA HIS A 405 8.63 11.20 13.20
C HIS A 405 8.59 11.55 11.72
N VAL A 406 8.92 10.58 10.85
CA VAL A 406 8.67 10.64 9.41
C VAL A 406 7.91 9.38 8.99
N ASN A 407 6.77 9.55 8.31
CA ASN A 407 6.04 8.42 7.74
C ASN A 407 6.37 8.18 6.26
N GLU A 408 7.04 7.08 5.96
CA GLU A 408 7.39 6.60 4.62
C GLU A 408 6.70 5.26 4.26
N GLY A 409 5.80 4.77 5.12
CA GLY A 409 5.23 3.42 5.04
C GLY A 409 3.88 3.36 4.33
N PHE A 410 3.80 3.55 3.01
CA PHE A 410 2.50 3.67 2.32
C PHE A 410 1.61 2.41 2.43
N ALA A 411 2.09 1.20 2.13
CA ALA A 411 1.28 -0.01 2.36
C ALA A 411 1.15 -0.36 3.86
N ALA A 412 2.14 0.03 4.66
CA ALA A 412 2.17 -0.21 6.10
C ALA A 412 1.20 0.66 6.92
N SER A 413 0.63 1.72 6.33
CA SER A 413 -0.14 2.76 7.04
C SER A 413 -1.56 2.37 7.52
N ASN A 414 -2.02 1.14 7.24
CA ASN A 414 -3.45 0.79 7.31
C ASN A 414 -3.90 -0.19 8.39
N ARG A 415 -3.01 -1.02 8.95
CA ARG A 415 -3.43 -2.14 9.83
C ARG A 415 -2.85 -2.08 11.24
N ASP A 416 -1.63 -1.61 11.36
CA ASP A 416 -0.85 -1.71 12.59
C ASP A 416 -1.05 -0.47 13.47
N LEU A 417 -2.29 -0.32 13.96
CA LEU A 417 -2.79 0.89 14.62
C LEU A 417 -1.95 1.34 15.82
N SER A 418 -1.23 0.42 16.46
CA SER A 418 -0.35 0.72 17.59
C SER A 418 0.83 1.60 17.18
N SER A 419 1.54 1.26 16.09
CA SER A 419 2.60 2.13 15.53
C SER A 419 2.05 3.45 14.96
N THR A 420 0.77 3.49 14.57
CA THR A 420 0.07 4.71 14.15
C THR A 420 -0.10 5.73 15.28
N LEU A 421 0.00 5.32 16.55
CA LEU A 421 -0.05 6.24 17.69
C LEU A 421 1.27 6.97 17.96
N VAL A 422 2.40 6.46 17.44
CA VAL A 422 3.73 7.02 17.73
C VAL A 422 3.90 8.50 17.31
N PRO A 423 3.48 8.94 16.09
CA PRO A 423 3.57 10.35 15.68
C PRO A 423 2.88 11.31 16.67
N LEU A 424 1.78 10.87 17.30
CA LEU A 424 1.02 11.68 18.26
C LEU A 424 1.80 11.93 19.57
N GLY A 425 2.77 11.08 19.91
CA GLY A 425 3.69 11.30 21.04
C GLY A 425 4.93 12.12 20.72
N CYS A 426 5.22 12.38 19.44
CA CYS A 426 6.38 13.18 19.02
C CYS A 426 6.12 14.70 19.13
N GLN A 427 7.14 15.51 18.87
CA GLN A 427 7.04 16.97 18.76
C GLN A 427 6.80 17.43 17.34
N GLN A 428 7.56 16.87 16.40
CA GLN A 428 7.51 17.18 14.98
C GLN A 428 7.23 15.90 14.21
N VAL A 429 6.39 16.01 13.18
CA VAL A 429 6.01 14.90 12.33
C VAL A 429 6.02 15.35 10.87
N ALA A 430 6.38 14.46 9.95
CA ALA A 430 6.35 14.75 8.53
C ALA A 430 5.98 13.54 7.67
N LEU A 431 5.53 13.78 6.44
CA LEU A 431 5.57 12.78 5.37
C LEU A 431 7.01 12.61 4.85
N GLY A 432 7.41 11.36 4.59
CA GLY A 432 8.58 11.05 3.79
C GLY A 432 8.32 11.34 2.31
N ARG A 433 9.40 11.49 1.52
CA ARG A 433 9.30 11.91 0.12
C ARG A 433 8.46 10.97 -0.75
N TYR A 434 8.55 9.67 -0.54
CA TYR A 434 7.80 8.71 -1.35
C TYR A 434 6.31 8.76 -1.00
N VAL A 435 5.94 8.81 0.29
CA VAL A 435 4.53 8.91 0.71
C VAL A 435 3.93 10.28 0.34
N ASP A 436 4.69 11.37 0.43
CA ASP A 436 4.25 12.70 -0.04
C ASP A 436 3.98 12.68 -1.55
N GLU A 437 4.89 12.14 -2.37
CA GLU A 437 4.65 12.04 -3.82
C GLU A 437 3.48 11.10 -4.15
N GLU A 438 3.42 9.90 -3.58
CA GLU A 438 2.30 8.96 -3.78
C GLU A 438 0.96 9.62 -3.43
N LEU A 439 0.86 10.34 -2.32
CA LEU A 439 -0.37 11.01 -1.89
C LEU A 439 -0.65 12.30 -2.67
N SER A 440 0.19 13.31 -2.46
CA SER A 440 0.01 14.70 -2.88
C SER A 440 0.05 14.88 -4.40
N ARG A 441 0.75 13.99 -5.12
CA ARG A 441 0.81 14.00 -6.60
C ARG A 441 -0.04 12.90 -7.24
N HIS A 442 0.09 11.64 -6.82
CA HIS A 442 -0.52 10.52 -7.56
C HIS A 442 -1.94 10.18 -7.08
N VAL A 443 -2.21 10.08 -5.77
CA VAL A 443 -3.55 9.79 -5.24
C VAL A 443 -4.50 10.96 -5.50
N THR A 444 -4.17 12.18 -5.09
CA THR A 444 -4.99 13.39 -5.31
C THR A 444 -5.42 13.55 -6.77
N ARG A 445 -4.52 13.23 -7.71
CA ARG A 445 -4.82 13.24 -9.14
C ARG A 445 -5.74 12.09 -9.55
N THR A 446 -5.45 10.87 -9.11
CA THR A 446 -6.31 9.68 -9.34
C THR A 446 -7.71 9.83 -8.73
N ARG A 447 -7.88 10.66 -7.68
CA ARG A 447 -9.20 10.98 -7.11
C ARG A 447 -10.12 11.72 -8.10
N GLN A 448 -9.56 12.31 -9.15
CA GLN A 448 -10.28 13.00 -10.23
C GLN A 448 -10.60 12.09 -11.44
N ALA A 449 -10.46 10.77 -11.33
CA ALA A 449 -10.68 9.82 -12.42
C ALA A 449 -12.04 9.95 -13.12
N ASP A 450 -12.00 10.18 -14.43
CA ASP A 450 -13.15 10.19 -15.35
C ASP A 450 -13.55 8.76 -15.76
N LEU A 451 -12.57 7.85 -15.90
CA LEU A 451 -12.76 6.44 -16.24
C LEU A 451 -12.24 5.57 -15.09
N VAL A 452 -13.05 4.58 -14.70
CA VAL A 452 -12.67 3.58 -13.68
C VAL A 452 -12.81 2.17 -14.27
N VAL A 453 -11.71 1.42 -14.30
CA VAL A 453 -11.65 0.04 -14.81
C VAL A 453 -11.44 -0.91 -13.63
N PHE A 454 -12.52 -1.54 -13.16
CA PHE A 454 -12.54 -2.35 -11.94
C PHE A 454 -12.78 -3.83 -12.23
N SER A 455 -11.92 -4.69 -11.69
CA SER A 455 -12.00 -6.13 -11.94
C SER A 455 -11.40 -6.99 -10.83
N GLY A 456 -11.64 -8.30 -10.91
CA GLY A 456 -11.08 -9.31 -10.00
C GLY A 456 -12.14 -10.16 -9.29
N ILE A 457 -11.65 -11.17 -8.56
CA ILE A 457 -12.48 -12.26 -8.02
C ILE A 457 -13.25 -11.91 -6.73
N LYS A 458 -12.78 -10.92 -5.96
CA LYS A 458 -13.30 -10.61 -4.61
C LYS A 458 -14.45 -9.61 -4.67
N ILE A 459 -15.64 -10.03 -4.24
CA ILE A 459 -16.85 -9.19 -4.24
C ILE A 459 -16.72 -7.91 -3.40
N ASN A 460 -15.84 -7.87 -2.39
CA ASN A 460 -15.62 -6.67 -1.57
C ASN A 460 -15.04 -5.47 -2.35
N LYS A 461 -14.53 -5.64 -3.58
CA LYS A 461 -14.16 -4.51 -4.45
C LYS A 461 -15.36 -3.63 -4.83
N LEU A 462 -16.58 -4.11 -4.59
CA LEU A 462 -17.80 -3.33 -4.73
C LEU A 462 -17.84 -2.16 -3.72
N ASP A 463 -17.33 -2.36 -2.50
CA ASP A 463 -17.22 -1.32 -1.45
C ASP A 463 -16.26 -0.19 -1.88
N ASP A 464 -15.11 -0.56 -2.45
CA ASP A 464 -14.13 0.38 -2.98
C ASP A 464 -14.72 1.21 -4.16
N LEU A 465 -15.47 0.55 -5.05
CA LEU A 465 -16.12 1.20 -6.20
C LEU A 465 -17.26 2.13 -5.78
N GLU A 466 -18.05 1.77 -4.76
CA GLU A 466 -19.13 2.60 -4.22
C GLU A 466 -18.59 3.93 -3.68
N GLN A 467 -17.52 3.89 -2.89
CA GLN A 467 -16.87 5.10 -2.38
C GLN A 467 -16.25 5.94 -3.50
N ILE A 468 -15.67 5.30 -4.53
CA ILE A 468 -15.12 5.98 -5.70
C ILE A 468 -16.21 6.72 -6.50
N LEU A 469 -17.38 6.11 -6.67
CA LEU A 469 -18.54 6.69 -7.36
C LEU A 469 -19.22 7.81 -6.54
N ALA A 470 -19.26 7.70 -5.22
CA ALA A 470 -19.87 8.70 -4.33
C ALA A 470 -19.28 10.12 -4.47
N ARG A 471 -18.06 10.23 -5.00
CA ARG A 471 -17.35 11.49 -5.31
C ARG A 471 -17.85 12.20 -6.58
N LYS A 472 -18.67 11.54 -7.40
CA LYS A 472 -19.34 12.08 -8.61
C LYS A 472 -18.40 12.64 -9.72
N GLN A 473 -17.17 12.15 -9.80
CA GLN A 473 -16.19 12.49 -10.85
C GLN A 473 -16.21 11.51 -12.04
N VAL A 474 -16.61 10.26 -11.80
CA VAL A 474 -16.53 9.17 -12.78
C VAL A 474 -17.63 9.34 -13.83
N LYS A 475 -17.26 9.27 -15.10
CA LYS A 475 -18.14 9.30 -16.29
C LYS A 475 -18.39 7.89 -16.84
N THR A 476 -17.40 7.01 -16.76
CA THR A 476 -17.46 5.64 -17.31
C THR A 476 -16.86 4.62 -16.33
N VAL A 477 -17.54 3.48 -16.15
CA VAL A 477 -17.05 2.32 -15.40
C VAL A 477 -16.93 1.12 -16.35
N ILE A 478 -15.74 0.55 -16.49
CA ILE A 478 -15.53 -0.73 -17.16
C ILE A 478 -15.37 -1.81 -16.09
N ALA A 479 -16.20 -2.85 -16.13
CA ALA A 479 -16.24 -3.90 -15.11
C ALA A 479 -15.85 -5.28 -15.66
N ALA A 480 -15.11 -6.07 -14.87
CA ALA A 480 -14.91 -7.51 -15.11
C ALA A 480 -14.82 -8.31 -13.78
N GLY A 481 -14.78 -9.64 -13.85
CA GLY A 481 -14.74 -10.52 -12.67
C GLY A 481 -16.01 -10.45 -11.79
N GLY A 482 -15.89 -10.84 -10.52
CA GLY A 482 -17.02 -11.06 -9.62
C GLY A 482 -17.86 -9.81 -9.34
N LEU A 483 -17.24 -8.63 -9.23
CA LEU A 483 -17.99 -7.37 -9.07
C LEU A 483 -18.84 -7.03 -10.31
N ALA A 484 -18.39 -7.44 -11.51
CA ALA A 484 -19.14 -7.25 -12.74
C ALA A 484 -20.33 -8.22 -12.87
N LEU A 485 -20.24 -9.42 -12.30
CA LEU A 485 -21.37 -10.34 -12.20
C LEU A 485 -22.46 -9.80 -11.28
N ALA A 486 -22.09 -9.18 -10.15
CA ALA A 486 -23.03 -8.48 -9.26
C ALA A 486 -23.70 -7.28 -9.96
N LEU A 487 -22.92 -6.45 -10.66
CA LEU A 487 -23.46 -5.35 -11.46
C LEU A 487 -24.34 -5.83 -12.63
N LYS A 488 -24.02 -6.95 -13.29
CA LYS A 488 -24.83 -7.51 -14.37
C LYS A 488 -26.14 -8.12 -13.85
N ALA A 489 -26.13 -8.76 -12.69
CA ALA A 489 -27.35 -9.21 -12.01
C ALA A 489 -28.23 -8.03 -11.56
N ALA A 490 -27.62 -6.93 -11.09
CA ALA A 490 -28.32 -5.70 -10.76
C ALA A 490 -28.93 -5.01 -12.01
N ALA A 491 -28.18 -4.90 -13.10
CA ALA A 491 -28.63 -4.32 -14.36
C ALA A 491 -29.77 -5.15 -14.99
N ALA A 492 -29.64 -6.48 -15.04
CA ALA A 492 -30.70 -7.36 -15.51
C ALA A 492 -32.01 -7.13 -14.73
N ARG A 493 -31.95 -7.10 -13.39
CA ARG A 493 -33.11 -6.84 -12.52
C ARG A 493 -33.73 -5.47 -12.75
N HIS A 494 -32.91 -4.44 -12.95
CA HIS A 494 -33.37 -3.08 -13.29
C HIS A 494 -34.17 -3.08 -14.60
N ASP A 495 -33.70 -3.83 -15.61
CA ASP A 495 -34.31 -3.93 -16.93
C ASP A 495 -35.46 -4.95 -16.99
N GLY A 496 -35.91 -5.49 -15.85
CA GLY A 496 -37.01 -6.47 -15.76
C GLY A 496 -36.65 -7.91 -16.13
N ASN A 497 -35.36 -8.24 -16.17
CA ASN A 497 -34.81 -9.55 -16.55
C ASN A 497 -34.09 -10.22 -15.35
N GLU A 498 -33.66 -11.47 -15.55
CA GLU A 498 -32.78 -12.18 -14.61
C GLU A 498 -31.44 -12.54 -15.28
N PHE A 499 -30.40 -12.72 -14.48
CA PHE A 499 -29.08 -13.17 -14.92
C PHE A 499 -28.55 -14.27 -13.99
N GLY A 500 -28.21 -15.43 -14.56
CA GLY A 500 -27.65 -16.56 -13.83
C GLY A 500 -26.19 -16.32 -13.45
N LEU A 501 -25.88 -16.49 -12.17
CA LEU A 501 -24.52 -16.35 -11.62
C LEU A 501 -23.68 -17.64 -11.72
N GLY A 502 -24.28 -18.76 -12.10
CA GLY A 502 -23.66 -20.09 -12.00
C GLY A 502 -23.14 -20.37 -10.58
N LEU A 503 -21.93 -20.91 -10.48
CA LEU A 503 -21.23 -21.17 -9.22
C LEU A 503 -20.98 -19.92 -8.36
N ALA A 504 -21.02 -18.70 -8.91
CA ALA A 504 -20.94 -17.48 -8.10
C ALA A 504 -22.24 -17.23 -7.29
N GLY A 505 -23.34 -17.91 -7.62
CA GLY A 505 -24.57 -17.93 -6.81
C GLY A 505 -24.59 -18.99 -5.70
N ASP A 506 -23.61 -19.90 -5.65
CA ASP A 506 -23.57 -21.02 -4.70
C ASP A 506 -22.76 -20.66 -3.44
N PRO A 507 -23.36 -20.64 -2.22
CA PRO A 507 -22.68 -20.31 -0.98
C PRO A 507 -21.60 -21.33 -0.56
N THR A 508 -21.53 -22.52 -1.18
CA THR A 508 -20.40 -23.44 -0.96
C THR A 508 -19.11 -22.95 -1.64
N GLN A 509 -19.22 -22.08 -2.65
CA GLN A 509 -18.10 -21.59 -3.48
C GLN A 509 -17.46 -20.34 -2.89
N ALA A 510 -17.05 -20.41 -1.61
CA ALA A 510 -16.64 -19.28 -0.77
C ALA A 510 -15.49 -18.38 -1.29
N LYS A 511 -14.85 -18.70 -2.43
CA LYS A 511 -13.91 -17.81 -3.14
C LYS A 511 -14.56 -16.86 -4.15
N ILE A 512 -15.69 -17.26 -4.75
CA ILE A 512 -16.39 -16.59 -5.85
C ILE A 512 -17.85 -16.23 -5.53
N TYR A 513 -18.37 -16.70 -4.40
CA TYR A 513 -19.75 -16.46 -3.99
C TYR A 513 -20.07 -14.96 -3.90
N ILE A 514 -21.22 -14.60 -4.47
CA ILE A 514 -21.80 -13.26 -4.47
C ILE A 514 -23.09 -13.32 -3.63
N PRO A 515 -23.05 -12.87 -2.36
CA PRO A 515 -24.23 -12.83 -1.50
C PRO A 515 -25.35 -11.92 -2.06
N PRO A 516 -26.64 -12.21 -1.79
CA PRO A 516 -27.76 -11.40 -2.26
C PRO A 516 -27.65 -9.91 -1.93
N GLU A 517 -27.18 -9.57 -0.72
CA GLU A 517 -26.98 -8.19 -0.27
C GLU A 517 -25.95 -7.42 -1.09
N ARG A 518 -24.99 -8.13 -1.72
CA ARG A 518 -24.03 -7.53 -2.65
C ARG A 518 -24.62 -7.25 -4.03
N ILE A 519 -25.67 -7.99 -4.42
CA ILE A 519 -26.47 -7.66 -5.62
C ILE A 519 -27.38 -6.47 -5.33
N GLU A 520 -27.90 -6.34 -4.11
CA GLU A 520 -28.69 -5.18 -3.68
C GLU A 520 -27.85 -3.90 -3.62
N GLN A 521 -26.64 -3.96 -3.05
CA GLN A 521 -25.64 -2.87 -3.10
C GLN A 521 -25.31 -2.47 -4.54
N ALA A 522 -24.98 -3.45 -5.40
CA ALA A 522 -24.75 -3.20 -6.83
C ALA A 522 -25.98 -2.57 -7.52
N GLY A 523 -27.20 -2.94 -7.12
CA GLY A 523 -28.46 -2.36 -7.58
C GLY A 523 -28.79 -0.97 -7.04
N ALA A 524 -28.18 -0.54 -5.93
CA ALA A 524 -28.18 0.85 -5.49
C ALA A 524 -27.17 1.67 -6.31
N MET A 525 -25.92 1.21 -6.39
CA MET A 525 -24.83 1.86 -7.13
C MET A 525 -25.15 2.04 -8.61
N TYR A 526 -25.70 1.02 -9.28
CA TYR A 526 -26.03 1.07 -10.70
C TYR A 526 -27.06 2.16 -11.00
N ARG A 527 -28.16 2.22 -10.23
CA ARG A 527 -29.20 3.25 -10.38
C ARG A 527 -28.67 4.66 -10.08
N GLN A 528 -27.96 4.84 -8.98
CA GLN A 528 -27.35 6.13 -8.63
C GLN A 528 -26.33 6.60 -9.69
N GLY A 529 -25.58 5.66 -10.28
CA GLY A 529 -24.68 5.95 -11.39
C GLY A 529 -25.43 6.36 -12.66
N LEU A 530 -26.49 5.64 -13.06
CA LEU A 530 -27.33 6.03 -14.19
C LEU A 530 -27.99 7.41 -13.97
N GLU A 531 -28.49 7.69 -12.77
CA GLU A 531 -29.03 9.00 -12.36
C GLU A 531 -27.97 10.12 -12.42
N ALA A 532 -26.69 9.78 -12.20
CA ALA A 532 -25.55 10.68 -12.32
C ALA A 532 -24.94 10.74 -13.74
N GLY A 533 -25.44 9.96 -14.70
CA GLY A 533 -24.94 9.91 -16.08
C GLY A 533 -23.72 9.01 -16.31
N VAL A 534 -23.45 8.04 -15.43
CA VAL A 534 -22.34 7.10 -15.54
C VAL A 534 -22.64 5.98 -16.55
N GLU A 535 -21.77 5.80 -17.54
CA GLU A 535 -21.82 4.65 -18.46
C GLU A 535 -21.21 3.40 -17.79
N PHE A 536 -22.01 2.35 -17.58
CA PHE A 536 -21.53 1.06 -17.07
C PHE A 536 -21.29 0.06 -18.22
N VAL A 537 -20.03 -0.23 -18.48
CA VAL A 537 -19.57 -1.18 -19.50
C VAL A 537 -19.38 -2.54 -18.84
N LEU A 538 -20.45 -3.33 -18.83
CA LEU A 538 -20.52 -4.66 -18.20
C LEU A 538 -20.24 -5.79 -19.22
N PRO A 539 -19.74 -6.97 -18.78
CA PRO A 539 -19.52 -8.11 -19.68
C PRO A 539 -20.81 -8.59 -20.35
N VAL A 540 -20.79 -8.77 -21.66
CA VAL A 540 -21.89 -9.36 -22.43
C VAL A 540 -21.76 -10.90 -22.51
N ASP A 541 -20.52 -11.38 -22.54
CA ASP A 541 -20.12 -12.80 -22.66
C ASP A 541 -18.89 -13.14 -21.79
N PHE A 542 -18.67 -14.43 -21.58
CA PHE A 542 -17.74 -14.99 -20.60
C PHE A 542 -16.99 -16.18 -21.20
N VAL A 543 -15.74 -16.37 -20.78
CA VAL A 543 -15.02 -17.64 -20.98
C VAL A 543 -15.34 -18.56 -19.80
N LEU A 544 -15.83 -19.77 -20.09
CA LEU A 544 -16.15 -20.81 -19.10
C LEU A 544 -14.94 -21.72 -18.82
N GLY A 545 -15.08 -22.65 -17.88
CA GLY A 545 -13.97 -23.51 -17.42
C GLY A 545 -13.42 -24.49 -18.46
N ASP A 546 -14.13 -24.73 -19.56
CA ASP A 546 -13.66 -25.51 -20.71
C ASP A 546 -12.98 -24.65 -21.81
N GLY A 547 -12.90 -23.33 -21.60
CA GLY A 547 -12.37 -22.35 -22.55
C GLY A 547 -13.37 -21.89 -23.62
N THR A 548 -14.63 -22.35 -23.60
CA THR A 548 -15.66 -21.86 -24.53
C THR A 548 -16.21 -20.49 -24.12
N ALA A 549 -16.74 -19.75 -25.10
CA ALA A 549 -17.37 -18.45 -24.88
C ALA A 549 -18.90 -18.57 -24.84
N SER A 550 -19.54 -17.97 -23.82
CA SER A 550 -21.00 -17.98 -23.64
C SER A 550 -21.53 -16.65 -23.09
N ARG A 551 -22.73 -16.24 -23.51
CA ARG A 551 -23.46 -15.08 -22.94
C ARG A 551 -24.12 -15.36 -21.59
N VAL A 552 -24.28 -16.65 -21.24
CA VAL A 552 -24.89 -17.15 -20.01
C VAL A 552 -23.87 -18.01 -19.25
N ILE A 553 -23.85 -17.94 -17.92
CA ILE A 553 -23.09 -18.85 -17.07
C ILE A 553 -24.06 -19.94 -16.59
N PRO A 554 -23.91 -21.22 -17.03
CA PRO A 554 -24.79 -22.31 -16.58
C PRO A 554 -24.71 -22.60 -15.08
N ASP A 555 -25.76 -23.23 -14.55
CA ASP A 555 -25.73 -23.81 -13.20
C ASP A 555 -24.65 -24.90 -13.12
N GLY A 556 -23.65 -24.71 -12.26
CA GLY A 556 -22.48 -25.58 -12.14
C GLY A 556 -21.21 -25.08 -12.85
N ASP A 557 -21.29 -24.01 -13.64
CA ASP A 557 -20.15 -23.36 -14.29
C ASP A 557 -19.74 -22.04 -13.63
N ALA A 558 -18.56 -21.52 -13.98
CA ALA A 558 -18.06 -20.21 -13.55
C ALA A 558 -17.42 -19.44 -14.71
N GLN A 559 -17.33 -18.11 -14.58
CA GLN A 559 -16.48 -17.26 -15.43
C GLN A 559 -15.00 -17.43 -15.05
N PHE A 560 -14.14 -17.63 -16.05
CA PHE A 560 -12.69 -17.63 -15.91
C PHE A 560 -11.99 -16.45 -16.62
N ASP A 561 -12.57 -15.88 -17.67
CA ASP A 561 -12.14 -14.62 -18.34
C ASP A 561 -13.35 -13.93 -18.99
N VAL A 562 -13.19 -12.70 -19.50
CA VAL A 562 -14.20 -12.03 -20.33
C VAL A 562 -14.20 -12.56 -21.76
N GLY A 563 -15.39 -12.74 -22.35
CA GLY A 563 -15.52 -13.31 -23.69
C GLY A 563 -15.08 -12.37 -24.82
N PRO A 564 -15.00 -12.88 -26.07
CA PRO A 564 -14.64 -12.10 -27.26
C PRO A 564 -15.53 -10.87 -27.51
N GLU A 565 -16.84 -10.96 -27.28
CA GLU A 565 -17.76 -9.84 -27.53
C GLU A 565 -17.54 -8.72 -26.49
N THR A 566 -17.32 -9.10 -25.23
CA THR A 566 -17.00 -8.18 -24.13
C THR A 566 -15.71 -7.42 -24.39
N ARG A 567 -14.66 -8.11 -24.87
CA ARG A 567 -13.39 -7.47 -25.21
C ARG A 567 -13.56 -6.44 -26.34
N ALA A 568 -14.39 -6.74 -27.35
CA ALA A 568 -14.73 -5.78 -28.40
C ALA A 568 -15.49 -4.56 -27.84
N VAL A 569 -16.52 -4.77 -27.01
CA VAL A 569 -17.30 -3.70 -26.35
C VAL A 569 -16.41 -2.81 -25.46
N GLN A 570 -15.45 -3.40 -24.74
CA GLN A 570 -14.51 -2.67 -23.90
C GLN A 570 -13.51 -1.83 -24.72
N VAL A 571 -13.03 -2.34 -25.86
CA VAL A 571 -12.18 -1.60 -26.81
C VAL A 571 -12.95 -0.44 -27.50
N GLU A 572 -14.25 -0.63 -27.75
CA GLU A 572 -15.17 0.41 -28.26
C GLU A 572 -15.39 1.51 -27.21
N ALA A 573 -15.65 1.14 -25.95
CA ALA A 573 -15.83 2.09 -24.85
C ALA A 573 -14.58 2.95 -24.60
N VAL A 574 -13.38 2.35 -24.61
CA VAL A 574 -12.12 3.09 -24.59
C VAL A 574 -12.00 4.02 -25.81
N GLY A 575 -12.51 3.61 -26.98
CA GLY A 575 -12.59 4.49 -28.16
C GLY A 575 -13.45 5.74 -27.91
N LYS A 576 -14.69 5.56 -27.44
CA LYS A 576 -15.61 6.67 -27.11
C LYS A 576 -15.02 7.61 -26.07
N PHE A 577 -14.41 7.05 -25.02
CA PHE A 577 -13.73 7.82 -23.98
C PHE A 577 -12.59 8.67 -24.54
N LEU A 578 -11.78 8.12 -25.45
CA LEU A 578 -10.68 8.85 -26.09
C LEU A 578 -11.13 9.95 -27.04
N ASP A 579 -12.22 9.76 -27.78
CA ASP A 579 -12.77 10.82 -28.62
C ASP A 579 -13.43 11.94 -27.78
N SER A 580 -14.08 11.60 -26.67
CA SER A 580 -14.56 12.57 -25.68
C SER A 580 -13.41 13.38 -25.05
N HIS A 581 -12.36 12.70 -24.55
CA HIS A 581 -11.14 13.31 -24.03
C HIS A 581 -10.48 14.26 -25.04
N ARG A 582 -10.39 13.86 -26.31
CA ARG A 582 -9.86 14.69 -27.41
C ARG A 582 -10.64 16.00 -27.55
N MET A 583 -11.98 15.94 -27.48
CA MET A 583 -12.84 17.12 -27.55
C MET A 583 -12.74 17.99 -26.28
N GLU A 584 -12.66 17.40 -25.09
CA GLU A 584 -12.48 18.14 -23.84
C GLU A 584 -11.13 18.90 -23.80
N VAL A 585 -10.03 18.26 -24.21
CA VAL A 585 -8.70 18.90 -24.30
C VAL A 585 -8.67 19.99 -25.38
N GLN A 586 -9.30 19.78 -26.53
CA GLN A 586 -9.47 20.82 -27.55
C GLN A 586 -10.30 22.02 -27.05
N ALA A 587 -11.23 21.81 -26.12
CA ALA A 587 -11.97 22.84 -25.41
C ALA A 587 -11.22 23.44 -24.21
N GLY A 588 -9.93 23.13 -24.02
CA GLY A 588 -9.10 23.69 -22.97
C GLY A 588 -9.32 23.09 -21.57
N ARG A 589 -9.93 21.89 -21.47
CA ARG A 589 -9.98 21.14 -20.20
C ARG A 589 -8.64 20.47 -19.90
N ARG A 590 -8.49 20.01 -18.64
CA ARG A 590 -7.39 19.11 -18.25
C ARG A 590 -7.41 17.82 -19.08
N PRO A 591 -6.28 17.10 -19.18
CA PRO A 591 -6.30 15.69 -19.56
C PRO A 591 -7.34 14.89 -18.77
N ALA A 592 -7.98 13.92 -19.41
CA ALA A 592 -8.85 12.97 -18.74
C ALA A 592 -8.00 11.97 -17.94
N ILE A 593 -8.56 11.39 -16.89
CA ILE A 593 -7.84 10.52 -15.95
C ILE A 593 -8.52 9.15 -15.91
N ALA A 594 -7.74 8.09 -16.03
CA ALA A 594 -8.21 6.71 -15.99
C ALA A 594 -7.54 5.95 -14.83
N PHE A 595 -8.33 5.30 -13.97
CA PHE A 595 -7.84 4.41 -12.92
C PHE A 595 -8.19 2.95 -13.21
N HIS A 596 -7.21 2.05 -13.17
CA HIS A 596 -7.37 0.63 -13.43
C HIS A 596 -6.94 -0.22 -12.23
N ASN A 597 -7.80 -1.15 -11.78
CA ASN A 597 -7.52 -2.03 -10.65
C ASN A 597 -8.05 -3.47 -10.86
N GLY A 598 -7.12 -4.42 -11.00
CA GLY A 598 -7.40 -5.86 -11.08
C GLY A 598 -7.11 -6.47 -12.46
N VAL A 599 -7.52 -7.74 -12.61
CA VAL A 599 -7.40 -8.52 -13.85
C VAL A 599 -8.76 -9.07 -14.28
N PHE A 600 -8.94 -9.30 -15.58
CA PHE A 600 -10.23 -9.61 -16.21
C PHE A 600 -10.58 -11.11 -16.13
N GLY A 601 -9.58 -11.95 -15.91
CA GLY A 601 -9.67 -13.40 -15.80
C GLY A 601 -8.49 -14.00 -15.03
N LEU A 602 -8.43 -15.33 -14.96
CA LEU A 602 -7.36 -16.13 -14.35
C LEU A 602 -6.09 -16.10 -15.22
N PHE A 603 -5.49 -14.91 -15.34
CA PHE A 603 -4.43 -14.61 -16.30
C PHE A 603 -3.11 -15.37 -16.06
N GLU A 604 -2.97 -16.03 -14.92
CA GLU A 604 -1.92 -17.00 -14.64
C GLU A 604 -1.96 -18.18 -15.64
N GLU A 605 -3.14 -18.52 -16.18
CA GLU A 605 -3.35 -19.62 -17.13
C GLU A 605 -3.61 -19.09 -18.57
N GLU A 606 -2.91 -19.65 -19.57
CA GLU A 606 -2.96 -19.19 -20.97
C GLU A 606 -4.37 -19.27 -21.60
N ALA A 607 -5.22 -20.17 -21.11
CA ALA A 607 -6.62 -20.28 -21.53
C ALA A 607 -7.44 -19.03 -21.19
N PHE A 608 -7.08 -18.33 -20.11
CA PHE A 608 -7.89 -17.31 -19.42
C PHE A 608 -7.18 -15.95 -19.27
N GLU A 609 -6.08 -15.73 -19.99
CA GLU A 609 -5.33 -14.46 -19.94
C GLU A 609 -5.78 -13.39 -20.94
N LYS A 610 -6.67 -13.71 -21.88
CA LYS A 610 -6.86 -12.93 -23.11
C LYS A 610 -7.48 -11.56 -22.85
N GLY A 611 -8.49 -11.47 -21.99
CA GLY A 611 -9.08 -10.20 -21.55
C GLY A 611 -8.06 -9.30 -20.88
N THR A 612 -7.32 -9.83 -19.91
CA THR A 612 -6.26 -9.09 -19.20
C THR A 612 -5.18 -8.59 -20.16
N ARG A 613 -4.65 -9.47 -21.02
CA ARG A 613 -3.59 -9.16 -21.98
C ARG A 613 -4.00 -8.10 -23.00
N GLU A 614 -5.20 -8.20 -23.57
CA GLU A 614 -5.70 -7.25 -24.56
C GLU A 614 -6.08 -5.89 -23.92
N PHE A 615 -6.52 -5.89 -22.66
CA PHE A 615 -6.79 -4.64 -21.93
C PHE A 615 -5.53 -3.88 -21.51
N VAL A 616 -4.41 -4.56 -21.21
CA VAL A 616 -3.10 -3.88 -20.98
C VAL A 616 -2.68 -3.06 -22.21
N GLY A 617 -3.00 -3.52 -23.43
CA GLY A 617 -2.82 -2.73 -24.65
C GLY A 617 -3.70 -1.47 -24.71
N GLN A 618 -4.88 -1.47 -24.07
CA GLN A 618 -5.73 -0.27 -23.96
C GLN A 618 -5.16 0.75 -22.97
N LEU A 619 -4.44 0.33 -21.93
CA LEU A 619 -3.74 1.25 -21.02
C LEU A 619 -2.75 2.11 -21.81
N LYS A 620 -1.89 1.48 -22.64
CA LYS A 620 -0.96 2.21 -23.52
C LYS A 620 -1.70 3.12 -24.50
N ARG A 621 -2.75 2.62 -25.16
CA ARG A 621 -3.58 3.40 -26.10
C ARG A 621 -4.15 4.67 -25.46
N MET A 622 -4.47 4.64 -24.17
CA MET A 622 -4.92 5.81 -23.42
C MET A 622 -3.78 6.78 -23.12
N THR A 623 -2.65 6.29 -22.61
CA THR A 623 -1.45 7.10 -22.35
C THR A 623 -0.92 7.78 -23.63
N ASP A 624 -0.86 7.05 -24.75
CA ASP A 624 -0.46 7.55 -26.07
C ASP A 624 -1.39 8.66 -26.60
N ALA A 625 -2.65 8.68 -26.16
CA ALA A 625 -3.63 9.70 -26.51
C ALA A 625 -3.61 10.92 -25.57
N GLY A 626 -2.78 10.91 -24.53
CA GLY A 626 -2.68 12.00 -23.54
C GLY A 626 -3.64 11.87 -22.35
N VAL A 627 -4.22 10.71 -22.10
CA VAL A 627 -4.93 10.39 -20.85
C VAL A 627 -3.91 10.10 -19.76
N GLU A 628 -4.16 10.58 -18.54
CA GLU A 628 -3.35 10.20 -17.38
C GLU A 628 -3.84 8.86 -16.81
N VAL A 629 -3.03 7.80 -16.97
CA VAL A 629 -3.42 6.41 -16.67
C VAL A 629 -2.74 5.92 -15.40
N TYR A 630 -3.53 5.49 -14.43
CA TYR A 630 -3.09 5.04 -13.12
C TYR A 630 -3.46 3.57 -12.89
N VAL A 631 -2.49 2.72 -12.56
CA VAL A 631 -2.70 1.30 -12.27
C VAL A 631 -2.54 1.04 -10.77
N GLY A 632 -3.48 0.33 -10.16
CA GLY A 632 -3.43 -0.08 -8.76
C GLY A 632 -3.70 -1.56 -8.53
N GLY A 633 -3.19 -2.08 -7.42
CA GLY A 633 -3.32 -3.49 -7.05
C GLY A 633 -2.23 -4.37 -7.67
N GLY A 634 -1.70 -5.32 -6.88
CA GLY A 634 -0.58 -6.18 -7.30
C GLY A 634 -0.89 -7.05 -8.52
N GLU A 635 -2.15 -7.44 -8.71
CA GLU A 635 -2.64 -8.17 -9.90
C GLU A 635 -2.49 -7.29 -11.16
N GLY A 636 -2.91 -6.01 -11.10
CA GLY A 636 -2.80 -5.06 -12.21
C GLY A 636 -1.36 -4.68 -12.54
N GLY A 637 -0.52 -4.46 -11.53
CA GLY A 637 0.92 -4.25 -11.70
C GLY A 637 1.63 -5.46 -12.32
N THR A 638 1.27 -6.68 -11.88
CA THR A 638 1.79 -7.93 -12.47
C THR A 638 1.35 -8.11 -13.93
N ALA A 639 0.10 -7.77 -14.27
CA ALA A 639 -0.38 -7.79 -15.64
C ALA A 639 0.34 -6.77 -16.54
N LEU A 640 0.57 -5.55 -16.04
CA LEU A 640 1.36 -4.54 -16.73
C LEU A 640 2.81 -5.01 -16.97
N ALA A 641 3.45 -5.62 -15.97
CA ALA A 641 4.81 -6.17 -16.07
C ALA A 641 4.92 -7.40 -17.00
N ARG A 642 3.83 -8.16 -17.20
CA ARG A 642 3.80 -9.36 -18.06
C ARG A 642 3.44 -9.07 -19.52
N TYR A 643 2.56 -8.09 -19.78
CA TYR A 643 2.01 -7.81 -21.12
C TYR A 643 2.30 -6.40 -21.65
N GLY A 644 2.97 -5.55 -20.87
CA GLY A 644 3.29 -4.17 -21.23
C GLY A 644 4.65 -3.73 -20.68
N GLN A 645 4.80 -2.43 -20.44
CA GLN A 645 6.01 -1.82 -19.90
C GLN A 645 5.63 -0.72 -18.89
N PRO A 646 6.50 -0.36 -17.92
CA PRO A 646 6.17 0.63 -16.88
C PRO A 646 5.81 2.03 -17.41
N ASP A 647 6.30 2.40 -18.60
CA ASP A 647 6.06 3.68 -19.28
C ASP A 647 4.74 3.71 -20.09
N TRP A 648 4.01 2.60 -20.15
CA TRP A 648 2.69 2.55 -20.81
C TRP A 648 1.59 3.20 -19.95
N VAL A 649 1.91 3.68 -18.75
CA VAL A 649 1.00 4.30 -17.78
C VAL A 649 1.67 5.52 -17.13
N THR A 650 0.87 6.42 -16.57
CA THR A 650 1.36 7.60 -15.83
C THR A 650 1.86 7.24 -14.44
N HIS A 651 1.29 6.21 -13.80
CA HIS A 651 1.79 5.64 -12.54
C HIS A 651 1.31 4.20 -12.30
N CYS A 652 2.07 3.44 -11.52
CA CYS A 652 1.69 2.12 -11.03
C CYS A 652 1.89 2.02 -9.51
N PHE A 653 0.79 2.06 -8.75
CA PHE A 653 0.80 2.07 -7.28
C PHE A 653 1.27 0.73 -6.69
N THR A 654 2.27 0.79 -5.81
CA THR A 654 2.81 -0.39 -5.09
C THR A 654 1.85 -0.88 -3.98
N ALA A 655 1.19 0.06 -3.30
CA ALA A 655 0.39 -0.19 -2.10
C ALA A 655 -1.08 -0.51 -2.40
N GLY A 656 -1.33 -1.62 -3.11
CA GLY A 656 -2.64 -1.96 -3.69
C GLY A 656 -3.88 -1.87 -2.78
N GLY A 657 -3.75 -2.12 -1.48
CA GLY A 657 -4.84 -1.96 -0.50
C GLY A 657 -4.95 -0.57 0.12
N THR A 658 -3.87 0.23 0.10
CA THR A 658 -3.90 1.63 0.57
C THR A 658 -4.46 2.55 -0.50
N ILE A 659 -4.07 2.38 -1.76
CA ILE A 659 -4.63 3.18 -2.85
C ILE A 659 -6.16 3.09 -2.90
N LEU A 660 -6.76 1.91 -2.72
CA LEU A 660 -8.21 1.76 -2.75
C LEU A 660 -8.92 2.57 -1.65
N LYS A 661 -8.46 2.50 -0.40
CA LYS A 661 -8.94 3.37 0.70
C LYS A 661 -8.73 4.86 0.40
N ALA A 662 -7.55 5.22 -0.12
CA ALA A 662 -7.19 6.60 -0.44
C ALA A 662 -8.01 7.20 -1.60
N LEU A 663 -8.55 6.35 -2.47
CA LEU A 663 -9.50 6.73 -3.52
C LEU A 663 -10.96 6.67 -3.04
N GLY A 664 -11.27 5.83 -2.07
CA GLY A 664 -12.49 5.95 -1.29
C GLY A 664 -12.50 7.21 -0.42
N ASN A 665 -13.41 7.27 0.55
CA ASN A 665 -13.39 8.32 1.59
C ASN A 665 -13.09 7.74 2.98
N GLU A 666 -12.61 6.49 3.04
CA GLU A 666 -12.08 5.91 4.26
C GLU A 666 -10.76 6.59 4.68
N PRO A 667 -10.62 7.02 5.95
CA PRO A 667 -9.41 7.66 6.41
C PRO A 667 -8.25 6.67 6.52
N ILE A 668 -7.09 7.02 5.97
CA ILE A 668 -5.84 6.29 6.22
C ILE A 668 -5.39 6.61 7.66
N PRO A 669 -5.24 5.61 8.55
CA PRO A 669 -4.96 5.86 9.97
C PRO A 669 -3.70 6.71 10.22
N TYR A 670 -2.60 6.49 9.49
CA TYR A 670 -1.40 7.33 9.63
C TYR A 670 -1.61 8.78 9.20
N ILE A 671 -2.38 9.03 8.13
CA ILE A 671 -2.68 10.39 7.69
C ILE A 671 -3.57 11.09 8.71
N LYS A 672 -4.55 10.38 9.29
CA LYS A 672 -5.32 10.90 10.43
C LYS A 672 -4.43 11.21 11.65
N ALA A 673 -3.45 10.36 11.97
CA ALA A 673 -2.55 10.60 13.10
C ALA A 673 -1.62 11.80 12.88
N LEU A 674 -1.09 11.97 11.67
CA LEU A 674 -0.28 13.12 11.29
C LEU A 674 -1.10 14.42 11.28
N TYR A 675 -2.32 14.40 10.72
CA TYR A 675 -3.25 15.53 10.73
C TYR A 675 -3.69 15.92 12.16
N LEU A 676 -4.10 14.95 12.98
CA LEU A 676 -4.40 15.21 14.39
C LEU A 676 -3.19 15.81 15.14
N LYS A 677 -1.97 15.54 14.68
CA LYS A 677 -0.75 16.08 15.29
C LYS A 677 -0.41 17.50 14.82
N SER A 678 -0.68 17.87 13.57
CA SER A 678 -0.44 19.25 13.13
C SER A 678 -1.39 20.24 13.80
N LEU A 679 -2.66 19.86 14.02
CA LEU A 679 -3.61 20.65 14.83
C LEU A 679 -3.11 20.91 16.27
N GLU A 680 -2.42 19.95 16.89
CA GLU A 680 -1.78 20.12 18.21
C GLU A 680 -0.55 21.06 18.18
N ALA A 681 0.00 21.37 17.01
CA ALA A 681 1.09 22.31 16.84
C ALA A 681 0.56 23.73 16.54
N GLU A 682 -0.42 23.87 15.65
CA GLU A 682 -1.07 25.14 15.30
C GLU A 682 -1.83 25.79 16.47
N SER A 683 -2.37 24.99 17.38
CA SER A 683 -3.10 25.46 18.57
C SER A 683 -2.20 26.01 19.70
N ARG A 684 -0.90 26.20 19.45
CA ARG A 684 0.07 26.74 20.42
C ARG A 684 0.34 28.23 20.16
N PRO A 685 0.14 29.12 21.16
CA PRO A 685 0.39 30.56 21.03
C PRO A 685 1.87 30.95 21.16
#